data_AF-A0A942CSD5-F1
#
_entry.id   AF-A0A942CSD5-F1
#
_cell.length_a   1.000
_cell.length_b   1.000
_cell.length_c   1.000
_cell.angle_alpha   90.00
_cell.angle_beta   90.00
_cell.angle_gamma   90.00
#
_symmetry.space_group_name_H-M   'P 1'
#
loop_
_entity.id
_entity.type
_entity.pdbx_description
1 polymer ?
#
loop_
_entity_poly.entity_id
_entity_poly.type
_entity_poly.pdbx_seq_one_letter_code
_entity_poly.pdbx_strand_id
1 'polypeptide(L)'
;MKERRPIFYDEQRVRWRFTRRALEVSGVLLTLLLVYFFVTIMVSVDLPAGLIPDSKSPYRALKAKKTTKAQPVREGRHRRVANLGTVPSTYDPIRAAFYVSYDASSLASLRKHYKDIDLLMPEELHAVTPDGALTIVDYVRYQTVKASPEEAVSRLREDKLHQWMKSANVEIPTMSLLNNYDGQVWRIKEMAEMLANPNSRANLSRDTVQYAIQSHQAGIIVDFEEVPEKSQANFRAFIGELAPALHAVGLKIMIALPARDDAYDYKYFGQQCDAIMLMNYDQHWLTSPAGPIAAQDWFMENMKQVMQVVPASKIVVGIANYAYDWSEAPRKRGQPAEPAQEFSVQEALLHAYESEAEVVFDQASLNPYYSYSDEHDHTHRVWFLDAVTAYNQLRACERLGVQGSALWRLGTSDTSLWKVWDATHPDEATREKLKDVPPGPDLILEGDGDIWKFTGQPKRGVRSYTYDAATDLFTSEKYESYPISYDIDQIGAVPRKLAITFDDGPDPRWTPKILDILKEKKVPATFFVIGLDASQWPQILRREYAEGHSIGNHTYTHPAFDEISPTQLRWELNLTQRLIGSTLGAKSILFRPPYGIDHQPEYAEEVSLLPVAQDMGYVIVGQKIDPHDWRQPYGKQVPSQEIVDSVLRQAANGNIILFHDGGGDRSQTVAALPQVIDKLREEGYEFVSVPDLLGKTRAEVMFPLSRQEWLEARADGFIFGLYRWFMIGIATVFILGIFLVSGRAAIVGLLAVIEKLRSDKWKELSPLPGVTVLIPAHNEESVILQTVTSVLASDYPAMRIVVVDDGSTDDTGPLLDAHFGDDARVQIIHQVNRGKAAALNHALSVSETEYVVTIDADTEIEPDAISKLMRHFSDPKLAAIAGNVKVGNRSRWLTRWQALEYITSQNMEKRAFDLLNCITVVPGALGAWRKAAIESAGGITADTVAEDADLTIAIRRLGWRIGYEEEAIAWTEAPETPGALIRQRFRWTFGTLQSFWKHRDTLFRPKYGTLGWIALPNIFVFQLVLPLISPIIDLMFLGSIAAWGLMRLHLSWLPQFNWGTADLERSVLFFLGFLIIDVLTCAVAFALERKEDWTLLIPVLLQRFYYRQLMYVVLFRSVKEAVRGRPVGWRGVEPEPPHTKSPAPQPASAEGN
;
A
#
# COMPACT_ATOMS: atom_id res chain seq x y z
N MET A 1 -59.09 -21.35 -25.59
CA MET A 1 -58.08 -21.46 -24.50
C MET A 1 -58.41 -20.42 -23.44
N LYS A 2 -58.33 -20.73 -22.14
CA LYS A 2 -58.35 -19.68 -21.10
C LYS A 2 -57.11 -18.81 -21.31
N GLU A 3 -57.26 -17.49 -21.46
CA GLU A 3 -56.13 -16.56 -21.50
C GLU A 3 -55.29 -16.74 -20.22
N ARG A 4 -54.11 -17.34 -20.37
CA ARG A 4 -53.16 -17.49 -19.27
C ARG A 4 -52.39 -16.18 -19.17
N ARG A 5 -52.37 -15.59 -17.97
CA ARG A 5 -51.61 -14.36 -17.70
C ARG A 5 -50.10 -14.63 -17.86
N PRO A 6 -49.31 -13.67 -18.40
CA PRO A 6 -47.88 -13.84 -18.53
C PRO A 6 -47.20 -14.16 -17.18
N ILE A 7 -46.19 -15.02 -17.20
CA ILE A 7 -45.41 -15.36 -16.01
C ILE A 7 -44.72 -14.10 -15.48
N PHE A 8 -44.79 -13.89 -14.17
CA PHE A 8 -44.39 -12.67 -13.46
C PHE A 8 -45.29 -11.44 -13.66
N TYR A 9 -46.39 -11.49 -14.40
CA TYR A 9 -47.30 -10.34 -14.40
C TYR A 9 -47.94 -10.16 -13.01
N ASP A 10 -47.80 -8.95 -12.43
CA ASP A 10 -48.35 -8.58 -11.13
C ASP A 10 -49.01 -7.21 -11.24
N GLU A 11 -50.31 -7.22 -11.57
CA GLU A 11 -51.14 -6.02 -11.77
C GLU A 11 -51.09 -5.06 -10.57
N GLN A 12 -51.06 -5.61 -9.34
CA GLN A 12 -51.02 -4.83 -8.11
C GLN A 12 -49.59 -4.51 -7.65
N ARG A 13 -48.56 -5.00 -8.34
CA ARG A 13 -47.14 -4.81 -7.99
C ARG A 13 -46.82 -5.15 -6.53
N VAL A 14 -47.46 -6.17 -5.97
CA VAL A 14 -47.26 -6.57 -4.56
C VAL A 14 -45.81 -6.94 -4.33
N ARG A 15 -45.20 -7.72 -5.25
CA ARG A 15 -43.79 -8.15 -5.14
C ARG A 15 -42.84 -6.95 -5.12
N TRP A 16 -43.01 -6.00 -6.05
CA TRP A 16 -42.20 -4.78 -6.07
C TRP A 16 -42.35 -3.94 -4.82
N ARG A 17 -43.58 -3.75 -4.33
CA ARG A 17 -43.82 -2.96 -3.10
C ARG A 17 -43.10 -3.59 -1.90
N PHE A 18 -43.13 -4.91 -1.78
CA PHE A 18 -42.42 -5.62 -0.73
C PHE A 18 -40.89 -5.52 -0.90
N THR A 19 -40.36 -5.87 -2.07
CA THR A 19 -38.90 -5.82 -2.33
C THR A 19 -38.35 -4.40 -2.19
N ARG A 20 -39.06 -3.39 -2.70
CA ARG A 20 -38.66 -1.99 -2.55
C ARG A 20 -38.59 -1.58 -1.09
N ARG A 21 -39.60 -1.89 -0.27
CA ARG A 21 -39.59 -1.60 1.17
C ARG A 21 -38.43 -2.31 1.87
N ALA A 22 -38.17 -3.58 1.55
CA ALA A 22 -37.05 -4.32 2.10
C ALA A 22 -35.70 -3.68 1.74
N LEU A 23 -35.52 -3.25 0.50
CA LEU A 23 -34.31 -2.53 0.05
C LEU A 23 -34.16 -1.16 0.71
N GLU A 24 -35.25 -0.38 0.84
CA GLU A 24 -35.24 0.92 1.52
C GLU A 24 -34.89 0.76 3.01
N VAL A 25 -35.50 -0.20 3.71
CA VAL A 25 -35.19 -0.50 5.12
C VAL A 25 -33.74 -0.97 5.28
N SER A 26 -33.28 -1.89 4.42
CA SER A 26 -31.89 -2.38 4.47
C SER A 26 -30.89 -1.28 4.18
N GLY A 27 -31.18 -0.39 3.22
CA GLY A 27 -30.36 0.77 2.90
C GLY A 27 -30.27 1.74 4.07
N VAL A 28 -31.38 2.08 4.70
CA VAL A 28 -31.39 2.94 5.90
C VAL A 28 -30.58 2.31 7.05
N LEU A 29 -30.77 1.03 7.33
CA LEU A 29 -30.02 0.32 8.37
C LEU A 29 -28.50 0.30 8.08
N LEU A 30 -28.11 0.04 6.83
CA LEU A 30 -26.71 0.08 6.42
C LEU A 30 -26.11 1.48 6.55
N THR A 31 -26.84 2.52 6.12
CA THR A 31 -26.40 3.91 6.27
C THR A 31 -26.24 4.30 7.74
N LEU A 32 -27.20 3.96 8.60
CA LEU A 32 -27.09 4.22 10.03
C LEU A 32 -25.89 3.51 10.67
N LEU A 33 -25.63 2.27 10.27
CA LEU A 33 -24.48 1.50 10.75
C LEU A 33 -23.14 2.11 10.30
N LEU A 34 -23.05 2.53 9.04
CA LEU A 34 -21.86 3.22 8.52
C LEU A 34 -21.64 4.56 9.20
N VAL A 35 -22.70 5.37 9.39
CA VAL A 35 -22.63 6.65 10.11
C VAL A 35 -22.16 6.41 11.54
N TYR A 36 -22.73 5.44 12.25
CA TYR A 36 -22.30 5.10 13.60
C TYR A 36 -20.80 4.73 13.62
N PHE A 37 -20.34 3.85 12.72
CA PHE A 37 -18.94 3.44 12.63
C PHE A 37 -17.97 4.61 12.37
N PHE A 38 -18.28 5.49 11.41
CA PHE A 38 -17.40 6.63 11.13
C PHE A 38 -17.40 7.66 12.27
N VAL A 39 -18.55 7.88 12.92
CA VAL A 39 -18.62 8.76 14.09
C VAL A 39 -17.82 8.19 15.25
N THR A 40 -17.91 6.87 15.52
CA THR A 40 -17.15 6.25 16.61
C THR A 40 -15.65 6.26 16.36
N ILE A 41 -15.18 6.15 15.11
CA ILE A 41 -13.76 6.32 14.76
C ILE A 41 -13.27 7.76 15.04
N MET A 42 -14.09 8.76 14.72
CA MET A 42 -13.73 10.17 14.92
C MET A 42 -13.75 10.61 16.39
N VAL A 43 -14.56 9.96 17.22
CA VAL A 43 -14.66 10.26 18.67
C VAL A 43 -13.70 9.35 19.44
N SER A 44 -12.62 9.95 19.97
CA SER A 44 -11.61 9.27 20.77
C SER A 44 -12.21 8.63 22.03
N VAL A 45 -11.78 7.41 22.36
CA VAL A 45 -12.07 6.78 23.64
C VAL A 45 -11.36 7.57 24.74
N ASP A 46 -12.11 8.03 25.74
CA ASP A 46 -11.53 8.70 26.91
C ASP A 46 -10.67 7.70 27.71
N LEU A 47 -9.38 7.97 27.80
CA LEU A 47 -8.45 7.28 28.68
C LEU A 47 -8.17 8.13 29.92
N PRO A 48 -8.04 7.53 31.12
CA PRO A 48 -7.70 8.27 32.32
C PRO A 48 -6.31 8.88 32.20
N ALA A 49 -6.22 10.22 32.27
CA ALA A 49 -4.96 10.94 32.30
C ALA A 49 -4.33 10.91 33.71
N GLY A 50 -3.00 11.03 33.78
CA GLY A 50 -2.28 11.31 35.04
C GLY A 50 -1.90 10.09 35.91
N LEU A 51 -1.74 8.89 35.32
CA LEU A 51 -1.30 7.71 36.08
C LEU A 51 0.17 7.75 36.53
N ILE A 52 1.00 8.52 35.83
CA ILE A 52 2.38 8.80 36.18
C ILE A 52 2.41 10.18 36.84
N PRO A 53 2.81 10.30 38.12
CA PRO A 53 2.83 11.59 38.84
C PRO A 53 3.67 12.62 38.10
N ASP A 54 3.27 13.89 38.17
CA ASP A 54 4.07 14.99 37.64
C ASP A 54 5.33 15.14 38.48
N SER A 55 6.49 14.88 37.87
CA SER A 55 7.74 15.50 38.28
C SER A 55 7.51 17.02 38.14
N LYS A 56 7.63 17.74 39.25
CA LYS A 56 7.47 19.19 39.24
C LYS A 56 8.75 19.81 38.68
N SER A 57 8.74 20.17 37.42
CA SER A 57 9.53 21.33 36.97
C SER A 57 8.70 22.60 37.21
N PRO A 58 9.23 23.65 37.86
CA PRO A 58 8.53 24.92 38.02
C PRO A 58 8.35 25.58 36.64
N TYR A 59 7.48 26.60 36.58
CA TYR A 59 7.21 27.47 35.41
C TYR A 59 6.01 27.13 34.52
N ARG A 60 5.21 28.19 34.23
CA ARG A 60 3.94 28.18 33.48
C ARG A 60 4.04 29.05 32.23
N ALA A 61 3.32 28.72 31.16
CA ALA A 61 3.39 29.36 29.83
C ALA A 61 2.20 30.30 29.47
N LEU A 62 2.44 31.22 28.53
CA LEU A 62 1.48 32.16 27.88
C LEU A 62 1.42 31.94 26.34
N LYS A 63 0.28 32.23 25.69
CA LYS A 63 -0.07 31.93 24.27
C LYS A 63 0.23 33.08 23.27
N ALA A 64 0.70 32.79 22.04
CA ALA A 64 -0.04 32.87 20.74
C ALA A 64 0.79 32.99 19.42
N LYS A 65 0.47 32.10 18.45
CA LYS A 65 0.26 32.16 16.96
C LYS A 65 1.09 32.99 15.91
N LYS A 66 1.61 32.20 14.95
CA LYS A 66 1.48 32.15 13.45
C LYS A 66 2.35 32.97 12.45
N THR A 67 3.26 32.21 11.80
CA THR A 67 3.58 31.99 10.36
C THR A 67 3.87 33.14 9.38
N THR A 68 5.01 33.01 8.66
CA THR A 68 5.20 33.58 7.30
C THR A 68 6.07 32.68 6.40
N LYS A 69 5.81 32.79 5.09
CA LYS A 69 6.14 31.89 3.96
C LYS A 69 7.64 31.71 3.65
N ALA A 70 7.98 30.50 3.22
CA ALA A 70 9.25 30.13 2.59
C ALA A 70 9.45 30.80 1.22
N GLN A 71 10.68 31.28 0.99
CA GLN A 71 11.19 31.76 -0.30
C GLN A 71 11.83 30.60 -1.10
N PRO A 72 12.00 30.75 -2.44
CA PRO A 72 12.25 29.63 -3.32
C PRO A 72 13.68 29.10 -3.22
N VAL A 73 13.78 27.78 -3.34
CA VAL A 73 15.02 26.99 -3.44
C VAL A 73 15.79 27.37 -4.71
N ARG A 74 17.09 27.67 -4.59
CA ARG A 74 18.01 27.91 -5.71
C ARG A 74 18.66 26.60 -6.18
N GLU A 75 18.77 26.44 -7.50
CA GLU A 75 19.46 25.32 -8.16
C GLU A 75 20.97 25.62 -8.32
N GLY A 76 21.83 24.67 -7.92
CA GLY A 76 23.19 24.55 -8.48
C GLY A 76 24.37 24.27 -7.53
N ARG A 77 24.34 23.23 -6.67
CA ARG A 77 25.46 22.88 -5.75
C ARG A 77 26.71 22.33 -6.45
N HIS A 78 26.55 21.43 -7.43
CA HIS A 78 27.69 20.74 -8.08
C HIS A 78 28.68 21.68 -8.79
N ARG A 79 28.23 22.84 -9.28
CA ARG A 79 29.09 23.78 -10.02
C ARG A 79 30.14 24.46 -9.13
N ARG A 80 29.87 24.61 -7.82
CA ARG A 80 30.74 25.32 -6.87
C ARG A 80 31.98 24.51 -6.51
N VAL A 81 31.81 23.21 -6.25
CA VAL A 81 32.91 22.28 -5.90
C VAL A 81 33.92 22.12 -7.05
N ALA A 82 33.46 22.19 -8.30
CA ALA A 82 34.35 22.13 -9.47
C ALA A 82 35.37 23.28 -9.54
N ASN A 83 35.11 24.41 -8.86
CA ASN A 83 35.98 25.60 -8.87
C ASN A 83 37.03 25.62 -7.74
N LEU A 84 37.19 24.53 -6.98
CA LEU A 84 38.20 24.44 -5.90
C LEU A 84 39.60 24.89 -6.41
N GLY A 85 40.18 25.90 -5.76
CA GLY A 85 41.46 26.53 -6.10
C GLY A 85 41.37 27.83 -6.90
N THR A 86 40.16 28.28 -7.29
CA THR A 86 39.91 29.50 -8.07
C THR A 86 38.77 30.34 -7.47
N VAL A 87 38.90 31.68 -7.43
CA VAL A 87 37.83 32.59 -6.98
C VAL A 87 37.04 33.08 -8.21
N PRO A 88 35.71 32.91 -8.27
CA PRO A 88 34.90 33.43 -9.38
C PRO A 88 34.94 34.96 -9.47
N SER A 89 34.55 35.53 -10.62
CA SER A 89 34.51 37.00 -10.83
C SER A 89 33.55 37.75 -9.89
N THR A 90 32.59 37.02 -9.29
CA THR A 90 31.74 37.47 -8.19
C THR A 90 31.97 36.53 -7.01
N TYR A 91 32.21 37.07 -5.81
CA TYR A 91 32.48 36.26 -4.62
C TYR A 91 31.29 35.34 -4.28
N ASP A 92 31.47 34.03 -4.47
CA ASP A 92 30.50 32.94 -4.22
C ASP A 92 31.28 31.81 -3.51
N PRO A 93 31.42 31.88 -2.16
CA PRO A 93 32.26 30.96 -1.40
C PRO A 93 31.64 29.57 -1.31
N ILE A 94 32.48 28.54 -1.18
CA ILE A 94 32.02 27.18 -0.91
C ILE A 94 31.51 27.10 0.53
N ARG A 95 30.31 26.55 0.72
CA ARG A 95 29.72 26.24 2.03
C ARG A 95 29.83 24.74 2.32
N ALA A 96 30.77 24.35 3.15
CA ALA A 96 30.97 22.96 3.54
C ALA A 96 30.47 22.66 4.95
N ALA A 97 30.22 21.40 5.27
CA ALA A 97 29.89 21.00 6.64
C ALA A 97 30.39 19.58 6.93
N PHE A 98 30.89 19.37 8.14
CA PHE A 98 31.33 18.06 8.61
C PHE A 98 30.14 17.22 9.09
N TYR A 99 30.11 15.96 8.68
CA TYR A 99 29.16 14.97 9.14
C TYR A 99 29.90 13.88 9.90
N VAL A 100 29.44 13.55 11.09
CA VAL A 100 29.94 12.40 11.86
C VAL A 100 28.83 11.37 12.10
N SER A 101 29.22 10.11 12.22
CA SER A 101 28.29 8.99 12.33
C SER A 101 27.92 8.60 13.77
N TYR A 102 28.70 9.07 14.75
CA TYR A 102 28.46 8.76 16.17
C TYR A 102 27.42 9.67 16.84
N ASP A 103 27.03 10.76 16.17
CA ASP A 103 26.07 11.74 16.69
C ASP A 103 24.86 11.83 15.75
N ALA A 104 23.68 11.48 16.27
CA ALA A 104 22.45 11.47 15.49
C ALA A 104 21.99 12.87 15.08
N SER A 105 22.30 13.90 15.88
CA SER A 105 21.99 15.30 15.57
C SER A 105 22.68 15.77 14.29
N SER A 106 23.80 15.14 13.92
CA SER A 106 24.48 15.36 12.62
C SER A 106 23.57 15.01 11.44
N LEU A 107 22.92 13.85 11.46
CA LEU A 107 21.97 13.43 10.41
C LEU A 107 20.68 14.24 10.45
N ALA A 108 20.15 14.54 11.63
CA ALA A 108 18.96 15.38 11.77
C ALA A 108 19.18 16.78 11.18
N SER A 109 20.32 17.41 11.51
CA SER A 109 20.73 18.69 10.93
C SER A 109 20.91 18.58 9.41
N LEU A 110 21.56 17.53 8.92
CA LEU A 110 21.73 17.30 7.47
C LEU A 110 20.38 17.17 6.75
N ARG A 111 19.42 16.43 7.28
CA ARG A 111 18.08 16.27 6.67
C ARG A 111 17.40 17.60 6.39
N LYS A 112 17.58 18.56 7.31
CA LYS A 112 17.00 19.90 7.23
C LYS A 112 17.82 20.84 6.35
N HIS A 113 19.14 20.72 6.39
CA HIS A 113 20.08 21.71 5.86
C HIS A 113 21.00 21.22 4.75
N TYR A 114 20.82 19.99 4.24
CA TYR A 114 21.53 19.52 3.04
C TYR A 114 21.33 20.48 1.87
N LYS A 115 20.25 21.30 1.93
CA LYS A 115 19.98 22.31 0.92
C LYS A 115 20.92 23.50 0.91
N ASP A 116 21.51 23.77 2.05
CA ASP A 116 22.31 24.95 2.37
C ASP A 116 23.82 24.65 2.33
N ILE A 117 24.20 23.41 1.94
CA ILE A 117 25.57 22.89 1.92
C ILE A 117 25.98 22.55 0.49
N ASP A 118 27.14 23.01 0.04
CA ASP A 118 27.72 22.72 -1.27
C ASP A 118 28.61 21.47 -1.28
N LEU A 119 29.28 21.19 -0.16
CA LEU A 119 30.21 20.07 0.01
C LEU A 119 30.02 19.44 1.40
N LEU A 120 29.65 18.16 1.43
CA LEU A 120 29.57 17.38 2.66
C LEU A 120 30.93 16.73 2.95
N MET A 121 31.36 16.77 4.21
CA MET A 121 32.65 16.23 4.66
C MET A 121 32.40 15.11 5.67
N PRO A 122 32.02 13.90 5.23
CA PRO A 122 31.70 12.80 6.13
C PRO A 122 32.98 12.17 6.72
N GLU A 123 32.97 11.94 8.03
CA GLU A 123 33.97 11.12 8.70
C GLU A 123 33.75 9.64 8.39
N GLU A 124 34.58 9.09 7.51
CA GLU A 124 34.40 7.73 6.98
C GLU A 124 35.68 6.89 7.04
N LEU A 125 36.85 7.53 6.90
CA LEU A 125 38.13 6.84 6.74
C LEU A 125 39.08 7.14 7.88
N HIS A 126 39.75 6.11 8.35
CA HIS A 126 40.67 6.19 9.48
C HIS A 126 42.01 5.52 9.13
N ALA A 127 43.12 6.14 9.55
CA ALA A 127 44.50 5.75 9.27
C ALA A 127 45.23 5.43 10.57
N VAL A 128 44.77 4.40 11.28
CA VAL A 128 45.23 4.12 12.65
C VAL A 128 46.12 2.89 12.78
N THR A 129 46.56 2.31 11.66
CA THR A 129 47.40 1.10 11.66
C THR A 129 48.81 1.37 11.11
N PRO A 130 49.89 0.85 11.75
CA PRO A 130 51.26 1.09 11.29
C PRO A 130 51.59 0.57 9.88
N ASP A 131 50.85 -0.42 9.38
CA ASP A 131 51.01 -1.01 8.05
C ASP A 131 50.35 -0.18 6.92
N GLY A 132 49.66 0.91 7.26
CA GLY A 132 48.98 1.78 6.30
C GLY A 132 47.74 1.13 5.68
N ALA A 133 47.05 0.26 6.43
CA ALA A 133 45.77 -0.30 6.00
C ALA A 133 44.66 0.72 6.23
N LEU A 134 43.72 0.80 5.28
CA LEU A 134 42.50 1.59 5.46
C LEU A 134 41.64 0.96 6.55
N THR A 135 41.11 1.80 7.44
CA THR A 135 40.18 1.36 8.49
C THR A 135 38.91 2.20 8.48
N ILE A 136 37.82 1.60 8.94
CA ILE A 136 36.55 2.26 9.22
C ILE A 136 36.14 1.98 10.67
N VAL A 137 35.32 2.84 11.25
CA VAL A 137 34.75 2.62 12.60
C VAL A 137 33.33 2.08 12.47
N ASP A 138 33.08 0.89 13.03
CA ASP A 138 31.73 0.40 13.28
C ASP A 138 31.23 1.01 14.58
N TYR A 139 30.54 2.15 14.48
CA TYR A 139 29.99 2.88 15.63
C TYR A 139 28.86 2.12 16.35
N VAL A 140 28.29 1.06 15.75
CA VAL A 140 27.30 0.20 16.45
C VAL A 140 28.01 -0.73 17.45
N ARG A 141 29.23 -1.18 17.10
CA ARG A 141 30.03 -2.08 17.95
C ARG A 141 31.18 -1.37 18.66
N TYR A 142 31.40 -0.08 18.38
CA TYR A 142 32.58 0.71 18.75
C TYR A 142 33.89 -0.04 18.44
N GLN A 143 33.97 -0.58 17.22
CA GLN A 143 35.13 -1.36 16.77
C GLN A 143 35.71 -0.76 15.49
N THR A 144 37.01 -0.45 15.55
CA THR A 144 37.79 -0.14 14.34
C THR A 144 38.11 -1.43 13.60
N VAL A 145 37.80 -1.46 12.30
CA VAL A 145 38.01 -2.64 11.46
C VAL A 145 38.86 -2.28 10.24
N LYS A 146 39.84 -3.14 9.93
CA LYS A 146 40.53 -3.08 8.63
C LYS A 146 39.54 -3.45 7.54
N ALA A 147 39.54 -2.68 6.47
CA ALA A 147 38.66 -2.91 5.32
C ALA A 147 39.44 -2.67 4.02
N SER A 148 39.26 -3.54 3.04
CA SER A 148 39.63 -3.18 1.65
C SER A 148 38.75 -2.02 1.18
N PRO A 149 39.14 -1.28 0.12
CA PRO A 149 38.29 -0.23 -0.46
C PRO A 149 36.86 -0.72 -0.77
N GLU A 150 36.72 -1.92 -1.34
CA GLU A 150 35.42 -2.50 -1.66
C GLU A 150 34.60 -2.83 -0.40
N GLU A 151 35.26 -3.36 0.64
CA GLU A 151 34.62 -3.65 1.92
C GLU A 151 34.20 -2.38 2.65
N ALA A 152 35.01 -1.32 2.60
CA ALA A 152 34.69 -0.02 3.16
C ALA A 152 33.44 0.57 2.48
N VAL A 153 33.40 0.60 1.15
CA VAL A 153 32.23 1.05 0.38
C VAL A 153 30.99 0.19 0.69
N SER A 154 31.14 -1.13 0.79
CA SER A 154 30.02 -2.01 1.09
C SER A 154 29.43 -1.75 2.47
N ARG A 155 30.28 -1.52 3.48
CA ARG A 155 29.84 -1.29 4.86
C ARG A 155 29.24 0.11 5.04
N LEU A 156 29.87 1.14 4.47
CA LEU A 156 29.36 2.51 4.53
C LEU A 156 28.04 2.66 3.78
N ARG A 157 27.78 1.91 2.70
CA ARG A 157 26.45 1.87 2.07
C ARG A 157 25.31 1.42 2.99
N GLU A 158 25.63 0.71 4.06
CA GLU A 158 24.68 0.25 5.07
C GLU A 158 24.56 1.25 6.24
N ASP A 159 25.35 2.32 6.29
CA ASP A 159 25.28 3.33 7.35
C ASP A 159 24.05 4.26 7.25
N LYS A 160 23.76 4.99 8.34
CA LYS A 160 22.59 5.88 8.41
C LYS A 160 22.63 6.98 7.32
N LEU A 161 23.80 7.47 6.94
CA LEU A 161 23.98 8.55 5.95
C LEU A 161 23.58 8.09 4.54
N HIS A 162 24.19 7.01 4.06
CA HIS A 162 24.00 6.49 2.71
C HIS A 162 22.61 5.89 2.52
N GLN A 163 22.06 5.24 3.55
CA GLN A 163 20.68 4.78 3.54
C GLN A 163 19.71 5.97 3.38
N TRP A 164 19.93 7.04 4.14
CA TRP A 164 19.11 8.25 4.03
C TRP A 164 19.25 8.90 2.65
N MET A 165 20.47 9.16 2.17
CA MET A 165 20.71 9.77 0.86
C MET A 165 20.04 8.99 -0.27
N LYS A 166 20.11 7.66 -0.23
CA LYS A 166 19.43 6.77 -1.18
C LYS A 166 17.91 6.86 -1.08
N SER A 167 17.35 6.80 0.14
CA SER A 167 15.90 6.86 0.37
C SER A 167 15.28 8.20 -0.07
N ALA A 168 15.99 9.31 0.18
CA ALA A 168 15.56 10.65 -0.14
C ALA A 168 15.95 11.09 -1.57
N ASN A 169 16.65 10.22 -2.32
CA ASN A 169 17.19 10.50 -3.66
C ASN A 169 17.99 11.82 -3.69
N VAL A 170 18.88 11.99 -2.71
CA VAL A 170 19.74 13.17 -2.55
C VAL A 170 21.13 12.86 -3.11
N GLU A 171 21.57 13.71 -4.04
CA GLU A 171 22.95 13.76 -4.49
C GLU A 171 23.56 15.07 -3.98
N ILE A 172 24.59 14.96 -3.14
CA ILE A 172 25.42 16.07 -2.65
C ILE A 172 26.88 15.68 -2.86
N PRO A 173 27.75 16.58 -3.36
CA PRO A 173 29.17 16.30 -3.42
C PRO A 173 29.73 15.97 -2.03
N THR A 174 30.49 14.88 -1.94
CA THR A 174 31.14 14.44 -0.70
C THR A 174 32.66 14.45 -0.87
N MET A 175 33.38 14.80 0.20
CA MET A 175 34.81 14.55 0.35
C MET A 175 35.06 13.90 1.69
N SER A 176 35.31 12.59 1.70
CA SER A 176 35.52 11.83 2.92
C SER A 176 36.75 12.32 3.69
N LEU A 177 36.60 12.42 5.00
CA LEU A 177 37.67 12.71 5.94
C LEU A 177 38.50 11.45 6.18
N LEU A 178 39.82 11.56 6.04
CA LEU A 178 40.82 10.58 6.42
C LEU A 178 41.60 11.08 7.63
N ASN A 179 41.31 10.53 8.81
CA ASN A 179 41.91 10.97 10.07
C ASN A 179 42.70 9.88 10.82
N ASN A 180 43.38 10.24 11.90
CA ASN A 180 44.10 9.32 12.80
C ASN A 180 43.35 9.05 14.12
N TYR A 181 42.02 9.17 14.12
CA TYR A 181 41.13 8.82 15.23
C TYR A 181 40.58 7.41 15.04
N ASP A 182 40.43 6.61 16.10
CA ASP A 182 39.91 5.24 15.99
C ASP A 182 38.45 5.08 16.44
N GLY A 183 37.78 6.19 16.72
CA GLY A 183 36.45 6.22 17.32
C GLY A 183 36.47 6.45 18.84
N GLN A 184 37.63 6.37 19.49
CA GLN A 184 37.79 6.60 20.94
C GLN A 184 38.99 7.48 21.30
N VAL A 185 40.13 7.30 20.63
CA VAL A 185 41.38 8.01 20.91
C VAL A 185 42.18 8.30 19.63
N TRP A 186 42.94 9.39 19.66
CA TRP A 186 43.89 9.73 18.60
C TRP A 186 45.10 8.78 18.61
N ARG A 187 45.37 8.13 17.48
CA ARG A 187 46.41 7.09 17.32
C ARG A 187 47.72 7.68 16.78
N ILE A 188 48.29 8.59 17.57
CA ILE A 188 49.47 9.40 17.21
C ILE A 188 50.70 8.52 16.91
N LYS A 189 50.94 7.49 17.74
CA LYS A 189 52.11 6.63 17.60
C LYS A 189 52.04 5.81 16.32
N GLU A 190 50.90 5.15 16.08
CA GLU A 190 50.65 4.31 14.93
C GLU A 190 50.69 5.12 13.63
N MET A 191 50.10 6.33 13.63
CA MET A 191 50.21 7.28 12.52
C MET A 191 51.67 7.65 12.24
N ALA A 192 52.46 7.97 13.27
CA ALA A 192 53.87 8.32 13.09
C ALA A 192 54.71 7.15 12.53
N GLU A 193 54.43 5.92 12.97
CA GLU A 193 55.06 4.70 12.43
C GLU A 193 54.67 4.46 10.96
N MET A 194 53.40 4.65 10.62
CA MET A 194 52.87 4.57 9.26
C MET A 194 53.54 5.60 8.35
N LEU A 195 53.60 6.87 8.77
CA LEU A 195 54.23 7.95 8.01
C LEU A 195 55.72 7.69 7.77
N ALA A 196 56.44 7.10 8.73
CA ALA A 196 57.87 6.81 8.60
C ALA A 196 58.19 5.73 7.54
N ASN A 197 57.23 4.86 7.20
CA ASN A 197 57.44 3.74 6.29
C ASN A 197 56.91 4.04 4.87
N PRO A 198 57.77 4.12 3.83
CA PRO A 198 57.34 4.39 2.46
C PRO A 198 56.33 3.37 1.90
N ASN A 199 56.43 2.10 2.28
CA ASN A 199 55.47 1.08 1.83
C ASN A 199 54.10 1.27 2.48
N SER A 200 54.07 1.62 3.78
CA SER A 200 52.82 1.90 4.49
C SER A 200 52.12 3.13 3.90
N ARG A 201 52.87 4.21 3.62
CA ARG A 201 52.33 5.41 2.95
C ARG A 201 51.76 5.09 1.56
N ALA A 202 52.50 4.32 0.76
CA ALA A 202 52.06 3.91 -0.56
C ALA A 202 50.79 3.03 -0.53
N ASN A 203 50.68 2.14 0.46
CA ASN A 203 49.48 1.33 0.68
C ASN A 203 48.27 2.20 1.00
N LEU A 204 48.40 3.10 1.98
CA LEU A 204 47.29 3.97 2.38
C LEU A 204 46.87 4.89 1.24
N SER A 205 47.83 5.46 0.50
CA SER A 205 47.57 6.31 -0.67
C SER A 205 46.81 5.56 -1.76
N ARG A 206 47.25 4.34 -2.11
CA ARG A 206 46.56 3.48 -3.09
C ARG A 206 45.12 3.19 -2.67
N ASP A 207 44.92 2.73 -1.44
CA ASP A 207 43.61 2.29 -0.96
C ASP A 207 42.64 3.46 -0.82
N THR A 208 43.13 4.63 -0.39
CA THR A 208 42.36 5.88 -0.32
C THR A 208 41.90 6.33 -1.71
N VAL A 209 42.77 6.29 -2.73
CA VAL A 209 42.40 6.65 -4.10
C VAL A 209 41.37 5.67 -4.67
N GLN A 210 41.55 4.36 -4.45
CA GLN A 210 40.58 3.35 -4.90
C GLN A 210 39.22 3.54 -4.23
N TYR A 211 39.20 3.79 -2.93
CA TYR A 211 37.98 4.09 -2.19
C TYR A 211 37.25 5.30 -2.79
N ALA A 212 37.96 6.41 -3.00
CA ALA A 212 37.37 7.65 -3.51
C ALA A 212 36.72 7.47 -4.90
N ILE A 213 37.33 6.65 -5.77
CA ILE A 213 36.77 6.31 -7.09
C ILE A 213 35.50 5.46 -6.93
N GLN A 214 35.56 4.41 -6.11
CA GLN A 214 34.46 3.45 -5.95
C GLN A 214 33.23 4.04 -5.24
N SER A 215 33.44 5.04 -4.38
CA SER A 215 32.38 5.77 -3.66
C SER A 215 31.95 7.07 -4.34
N HIS A 216 32.48 7.40 -5.52
CA HIS A 216 32.15 8.61 -6.30
C HIS A 216 32.39 9.93 -5.54
N GLN A 217 33.45 10.01 -4.75
CA GLN A 217 33.82 11.22 -4.01
C GLN A 217 34.24 12.35 -4.97
N ALA A 218 34.07 13.61 -4.54
CA ALA A 218 34.68 14.76 -5.20
C ALA A 218 36.19 14.86 -4.90
N GLY A 219 36.66 14.17 -3.87
CA GLY A 219 38.04 14.21 -3.38
C GLY A 219 38.18 13.67 -1.96
N ILE A 220 39.34 13.89 -1.34
CA ILE A 220 39.65 13.46 0.03
C ILE A 220 40.12 14.65 0.87
N ILE A 221 39.78 14.63 2.15
CA ILE A 221 40.31 15.56 3.16
C ILE A 221 41.23 14.77 4.07
N VAL A 222 42.50 15.17 4.16
CA VAL A 222 43.44 14.56 5.11
C VAL A 222 43.45 15.39 6.38
N ASP A 223 43.12 14.74 7.50
CA ASP A 223 43.01 15.37 8.82
C ASP A 223 43.82 14.59 9.85
N PHE A 224 45.14 14.76 9.74
CA PHE A 224 46.09 14.15 10.66
C PHE A 224 46.43 15.16 11.75
N GLU A 225 45.87 14.92 12.93
CA GLU A 225 46.07 15.77 14.10
C GLU A 225 47.22 15.27 14.97
N GLU A 226 47.81 16.20 15.73
CA GLU A 226 48.95 15.95 16.63
C GLU A 226 50.17 15.29 15.95
N VAL A 227 50.45 15.64 14.69
CA VAL A 227 51.65 15.14 13.97
C VAL A 227 52.92 15.61 14.68
N PRO A 228 53.74 14.69 15.23
CA PRO A 228 54.95 15.09 15.96
C PRO A 228 55.93 15.86 15.07
N GLU A 229 56.63 16.85 15.62
CA GLU A 229 57.59 17.68 14.87
C GLU A 229 58.61 16.84 14.08
N LYS A 230 59.13 15.76 14.68
CA LYS A 230 60.04 14.79 14.04
C LYS A 230 59.43 14.05 12.83
N SER A 231 58.11 13.99 12.74
CA SER A 231 57.35 13.30 11.69
C SER A 231 56.85 14.24 10.60
N GLN A 232 57.00 15.57 10.75
CA GLN A 232 56.53 16.56 9.77
C GLN A 232 57.15 16.37 8.37
N ALA A 233 58.42 15.95 8.29
CA ALA A 233 59.05 15.62 7.00
C ALA A 233 58.40 14.41 6.32
N ASN A 234 58.01 13.40 7.09
CA ASN A 234 57.31 12.22 6.59
C ASN A 234 55.86 12.54 6.20
N PHE A 235 55.21 13.46 6.92
CA PHE A 235 53.87 13.93 6.57
C PHE A 235 53.88 14.71 5.25
N ARG A 236 54.87 15.58 5.01
CA ARG A 236 55.06 16.20 3.70
C ARG A 236 55.28 15.17 2.59
N ALA A 237 56.08 14.13 2.84
CA ALA A 237 56.28 13.06 1.87
C ALA A 237 54.97 12.33 1.54
N PHE A 238 54.14 12.02 2.54
CA PHE A 238 52.82 11.41 2.34
C PHE A 238 51.91 12.28 1.46
N ILE A 239 51.79 13.58 1.75
CA ILE A 239 50.96 14.48 0.95
C ILE A 239 51.52 14.65 -0.47
N GLY A 240 52.84 14.71 -0.62
CA GLY A 240 53.50 14.72 -1.93
C GLY A 240 53.31 13.43 -2.74
N GLU A 241 52.98 12.31 -2.10
CA GLU A 241 52.62 11.04 -2.75
C GLU A 241 51.11 10.96 -3.07
N LEU A 242 50.24 11.40 -2.16
CA LEU A 242 48.78 11.30 -2.29
C LEU A 242 48.17 12.34 -3.23
N ALA A 243 48.59 13.62 -3.15
CA ALA A 243 47.99 14.68 -3.95
C ALA A 243 48.10 14.42 -5.46
N PRO A 244 49.28 14.07 -6.02
CA PRO A 244 49.39 13.72 -7.44
C PRO A 244 48.57 12.47 -7.81
N ALA A 245 48.43 11.50 -6.91
CA ALA A 245 47.67 10.28 -7.16
C ALA A 245 46.16 10.56 -7.29
N LEU A 246 45.60 11.45 -6.47
CA LEU A 246 44.22 11.92 -6.61
C LEU A 246 44.02 12.77 -7.87
N HIS A 247 44.95 13.70 -8.15
CA HIS A 247 44.87 14.54 -9.36
C HIS A 247 44.92 13.74 -10.66
N ALA A 248 45.68 12.64 -10.69
CA ALA A 248 45.80 11.76 -11.86
C ALA A 248 44.46 11.11 -12.27
N VAL A 249 43.50 11.00 -11.34
CA VAL A 249 42.16 10.44 -11.58
C VAL A 249 41.07 11.53 -11.55
N GLY A 250 41.46 12.81 -11.56
CA GLY A 250 40.54 13.95 -11.60
C GLY A 250 39.88 14.30 -10.25
N LEU A 251 40.36 13.72 -9.15
CA LEU A 251 39.85 13.98 -7.80
C LEU A 251 40.63 15.11 -7.11
N LYS A 252 39.99 15.72 -6.10
CA LYS A 252 40.54 16.85 -5.34
C LYS A 252 41.13 16.42 -4.01
N ILE A 253 42.02 17.25 -3.45
CA ILE A 253 42.56 17.06 -2.10
C ILE A 253 42.49 18.35 -1.28
N MET A 254 41.97 18.23 -0.06
CA MET A 254 42.16 19.21 1.00
C MET A 254 42.98 18.62 2.13
N ILE A 255 43.63 19.49 2.90
CA ILE A 255 44.35 19.12 4.11
C ILE A 255 43.88 20.00 5.25
N ALA A 256 43.44 19.38 6.35
CA ALA A 256 43.12 20.07 7.58
C ALA A 256 44.40 20.38 8.34
N LEU A 257 44.55 21.64 8.74
CA LEU A 257 45.71 22.13 9.48
C LEU A 257 45.24 22.97 10.68
N PRO A 258 45.89 22.83 11.85
CA PRO A 258 45.57 23.64 13.01
C PRO A 258 45.81 25.12 12.72
N ALA A 259 45.11 25.99 13.42
CA ALA A 259 45.44 27.41 13.41
C ALA A 259 46.70 27.67 14.24
N ARG A 260 47.71 28.28 13.61
CA ARG A 260 48.91 28.80 14.27
C ARG A 260 49.82 27.72 14.88
N ASP A 261 50.24 26.77 14.06
CA ASP A 261 51.33 25.85 14.41
C ASP A 261 52.46 25.89 13.37
N ASP A 262 53.56 26.56 13.73
CA ASP A 262 54.74 26.74 12.89
C ASP A 262 55.46 25.41 12.56
N ALA A 263 55.12 24.29 13.22
CA ALA A 263 55.62 22.98 12.85
C ALA A 263 55.10 22.50 11.48
N TYR A 264 53.94 23.00 11.03
CA TYR A 264 53.34 22.64 9.75
C TYR A 264 53.78 23.59 8.64
N ASP A 265 54.17 23.04 7.49
CA ASP A 265 54.61 23.81 6.33
C ASP A 265 53.42 24.24 5.45
N TYR A 266 52.67 25.25 5.90
CA TYR A 266 51.50 25.78 5.18
C TYR A 266 51.81 26.12 3.72
N LYS A 267 53.01 26.62 3.43
CA LYS A 267 53.43 26.98 2.07
C LYS A 267 53.53 25.73 1.18
N TYR A 268 54.17 24.67 1.67
CA TYR A 268 54.27 23.40 0.96
C TYR A 268 52.88 22.79 0.73
N PHE A 269 52.06 22.69 1.78
CA PHE A 269 50.72 22.12 1.68
C PHE A 269 49.81 22.92 0.74
N GLY A 270 49.83 24.25 0.80
CA GLY A 270 49.09 25.12 -0.12
C GLY A 270 49.55 25.01 -1.58
N GLN A 271 50.78 24.57 -1.84
CA GLN A 271 51.26 24.28 -3.19
C GLN A 271 50.77 22.91 -3.69
N GLN A 272 50.81 21.88 -2.85
CA GLN A 272 50.44 20.51 -3.22
C GLN A 272 48.92 20.30 -3.30
N CYS A 273 48.16 20.89 -2.38
CA CYS A 273 46.71 20.65 -2.26
C CYS A 273 45.87 21.66 -3.06
N ASP A 274 44.62 21.28 -3.37
CA ASP A 274 43.65 22.18 -3.99
C ASP A 274 43.19 23.27 -3.02
N ALA A 275 43.06 22.93 -1.73
CA ALA A 275 42.81 23.87 -0.65
C ALA A 275 43.39 23.38 0.69
N ILE A 276 43.60 24.32 1.61
CA ILE A 276 43.82 24.05 3.04
C ILE A 276 42.49 24.27 3.76
N MET A 277 42.11 23.31 4.58
CA MET A 277 41.07 23.46 5.59
C MET A 277 41.72 24.00 6.86
N LEU A 278 41.59 25.30 7.12
CA LEU A 278 42.18 25.90 8.32
C LEU A 278 41.22 25.72 9.50
N MET A 279 41.61 24.91 10.49
CA MET A 279 40.84 24.71 11.73
C MET A 279 41.04 25.93 12.64
N ASN A 280 40.38 27.04 12.31
CA ASN A 280 40.53 28.33 12.98
C ASN A 280 39.60 28.47 14.18
N TYR A 281 39.64 27.45 15.04
CA TYR A 281 38.93 27.33 16.30
C TYR A 281 39.82 26.58 17.30
N ASP A 282 39.30 26.26 18.49
CA ASP A 282 40.07 25.64 19.57
C ASP A 282 41.29 26.45 20.04
N GLN A 283 41.16 27.79 20.10
CA GLN A 283 42.10 28.66 20.82
C GLN A 283 42.26 28.19 22.28
N HIS A 284 41.15 27.71 22.85
CA HIS A 284 41.07 26.94 24.08
C HIS A 284 40.28 25.65 23.79
N TRP A 285 40.85 24.50 24.12
CA TRP A 285 40.34 23.14 23.86
C TRP A 285 40.17 22.33 25.15
N LEU A 286 39.67 21.08 25.03
CA LEU A 286 39.31 20.16 26.12
C LEU A 286 40.31 20.09 27.29
N THR A 287 41.62 20.05 27.02
CA THR A 287 42.63 19.91 28.08
C THR A 287 43.35 21.22 28.43
N SER A 288 42.95 22.33 27.81
CA SER A 288 43.50 23.66 28.08
C SER A 288 42.76 24.34 29.24
N PRO A 289 43.28 25.46 29.80
CA PRO A 289 42.50 26.31 30.70
C PRO A 289 41.31 26.96 29.98
N ALA A 290 40.20 27.19 30.69
CA ALA A 290 39.00 27.82 30.15
C ALA A 290 39.25 29.19 29.49
N GLY A 291 38.63 29.43 28.33
CA GLY A 291 38.73 30.68 27.58
C GLY A 291 37.94 30.66 26.27
N PRO A 292 37.95 31.76 25.48
CA PRO A 292 37.19 31.85 24.24
C PRO A 292 37.64 30.82 23.21
N ILE A 293 36.71 30.09 22.63
CA ILE A 293 37.00 29.03 21.64
C ILE A 293 37.68 29.60 20.38
N ALA A 294 37.28 30.79 19.94
CA ALA A 294 37.86 31.46 18.78
C ALA A 294 37.60 32.97 18.83
N ALA A 295 38.36 33.70 19.66
CA ALA A 295 38.19 35.15 19.77
C ALA A 295 38.37 35.83 18.41
N GLN A 296 37.56 36.85 18.10
CA GLN A 296 37.53 37.49 16.78
C GLN A 296 38.91 38.02 16.33
N ASP A 297 39.67 38.64 17.23
CA ASP A 297 41.00 39.15 16.93
C ASP A 297 42.01 38.03 16.68
N TRP A 298 41.95 36.94 17.48
CA TRP A 298 42.77 35.75 17.29
C TRP A 298 42.46 35.07 15.95
N PHE A 299 41.18 34.94 15.63
CA PHE A 299 40.69 34.40 14.36
C PHE A 299 41.24 35.21 13.18
N MET A 300 41.17 36.54 13.25
CA MET A 300 41.67 37.44 12.20
C MET A 300 43.20 37.42 12.06
N GLU A 301 43.93 37.32 13.16
CA GLU A 301 45.39 37.29 13.15
C GLU A 301 45.91 36.01 12.48
N ASN A 302 45.35 34.85 12.82
CA ASN A 302 45.71 33.58 12.20
C ASN A 302 45.47 33.60 10.68
N MET A 303 44.32 34.14 10.26
CA MET A 303 44.00 34.30 8.84
C MET A 303 45.04 35.16 8.11
N LYS A 304 45.40 36.32 8.67
CA LYS A 304 46.40 37.22 8.09
C LYS A 304 47.76 36.54 7.95
N GLN A 305 48.17 35.73 8.92
CA GLN A 305 49.46 35.03 8.91
C GLN A 305 49.50 33.94 7.84
N VAL A 306 48.51 33.04 7.80
CA VAL A 306 48.44 31.98 6.78
C VAL A 306 48.39 32.57 5.37
N MET A 307 47.66 33.68 5.19
CA MET A 307 47.56 34.38 3.90
C MET A 307 48.87 35.01 3.40
N GLN A 308 49.91 35.14 4.25
CA GLN A 308 51.23 35.57 3.79
C GLN A 308 51.91 34.50 2.93
N VAL A 309 51.55 33.22 3.12
CA VAL A 309 52.21 32.08 2.48
C VAL A 309 51.28 31.21 1.63
N VAL A 310 49.96 31.32 1.81
CA VAL A 310 48.93 30.61 1.04
C VAL A 310 47.94 31.61 0.42
N PRO A 311 47.64 31.53 -0.89
CA PRO A 311 46.63 32.40 -1.50
C PRO A 311 45.24 32.19 -0.89
N ALA A 312 44.46 33.27 -0.71
CA ALA A 312 43.09 33.21 -0.19
C ALA A 312 42.19 32.24 -0.99
N SER A 313 42.42 32.12 -2.30
CA SER A 313 41.70 31.20 -3.19
C SER A 313 41.92 29.72 -2.91
N LYS A 314 42.82 29.37 -1.99
CA LYS A 314 43.14 28.01 -1.54
C LYS A 314 42.85 27.80 -0.05
N ILE A 315 42.08 28.68 0.59
CA ILE A 315 41.78 28.57 2.02
C ILE A 315 40.28 28.36 2.21
N VAL A 316 39.91 27.23 2.80
CA VAL A 316 38.58 26.97 3.36
C VAL A 316 38.72 27.08 4.87
N VAL A 317 37.92 27.93 5.51
CA VAL A 317 38.07 28.23 6.95
C VAL A 317 37.04 27.45 7.75
N GLY A 318 37.49 26.72 8.76
CA GLY A 318 36.65 26.08 9.75
C GLY A 318 35.88 27.11 10.58
N ILE A 319 34.56 26.96 10.65
CA ILE A 319 33.65 27.75 11.48
C ILE A 319 33.12 26.81 12.56
N ALA A 320 33.57 27.02 13.79
CA ALA A 320 33.12 26.28 14.96
C ALA A 320 31.78 26.84 15.45
N ASN A 321 30.88 25.93 15.84
CA ASN A 321 29.60 26.30 16.46
C ASN A 321 29.20 25.24 17.50
N TYR A 322 29.93 25.24 18.60
CA TYR A 322 29.80 24.35 19.74
C TYR A 322 30.29 25.07 21.00
N ALA A 323 30.27 24.37 22.12
CA ALA A 323 30.61 24.86 23.44
C ALA A 323 31.58 23.91 24.16
N TYR A 324 32.30 24.45 25.14
CA TYR A 324 33.06 23.67 26.10
C TYR A 324 32.70 24.10 27.52
N ASP A 325 32.54 23.12 28.41
CA ASP A 325 32.35 23.32 29.85
C ASP A 325 33.57 22.83 30.65
N TRP A 326 34.27 23.76 31.30
CA TRP A 326 35.41 23.46 32.17
C TRP A 326 35.00 23.48 33.63
N SER A 327 35.24 22.37 34.34
CA SER A 327 35.14 22.32 35.79
C SER A 327 36.40 22.88 36.47
N GLU A 328 36.23 23.79 37.44
CA GLU A 328 37.29 24.30 38.32
C GLU A 328 37.49 23.43 39.58
N ALA A 329 37.09 22.15 39.53
CA ALA A 329 37.23 21.21 40.65
C ALA A 329 38.68 21.16 41.22
N PRO A 330 38.84 21.08 42.56
CA PRO A 330 40.16 21.13 43.19
C PRO A 330 41.04 19.94 42.78
N ARG A 331 42.18 20.23 42.15
CA ARG A 331 43.14 19.22 41.69
C ARG A 331 43.67 18.37 42.85
N LYS A 332 43.52 17.05 42.77
CA LYS A 332 44.29 16.12 43.61
C LYS A 332 45.76 16.18 43.20
N ARG A 333 46.65 16.32 44.20
CA ARG A 333 48.10 16.50 43.97
C ARG A 333 48.67 15.33 43.16
N GLY A 334 49.10 15.60 41.92
CA GLY A 334 49.67 14.59 41.01
C GLY A 334 48.72 14.04 39.95
N GLN A 335 47.46 14.48 39.88
CA GLN A 335 46.53 14.14 38.79
C GLN A 335 46.38 15.33 37.81
N PRO A 336 46.23 15.05 36.49
CA PRO A 336 45.87 16.08 35.52
C PRO A 336 44.50 16.69 35.83
N ALA A 337 44.25 17.91 35.37
CA ALA A 337 42.90 18.48 35.45
C ALA A 337 41.92 17.59 34.67
N GLU A 338 40.67 17.51 35.14
CA GLU A 338 39.62 16.88 34.36
C GLU A 338 39.47 17.65 33.04
N PRO A 339 39.39 16.94 31.90
CA PRO A 339 39.15 17.60 30.62
C PRO A 339 37.77 18.26 30.64
N ALA A 340 37.63 19.35 29.89
CA ALA A 340 36.34 19.97 29.64
C ALA A 340 35.40 18.98 28.94
N GLN A 341 34.11 19.25 29.01
CA GLN A 341 33.09 18.55 28.24
C GLN A 341 32.73 19.37 27.00
N GLU A 342 32.61 18.72 25.84
CA GLU A 342 32.07 19.35 24.62
C GLU A 342 30.55 19.33 24.70
N PHE A 343 29.93 20.48 24.42
CA PHE A 343 28.48 20.64 24.34
C PHE A 343 28.08 21.18 22.96
N SER A 344 26.90 20.81 22.48
CA SER A 344 26.20 21.55 21.44
C SER A 344 25.88 22.97 21.94
N VAL A 345 25.65 23.93 21.02
CA VAL A 345 25.18 25.25 21.43
C VAL A 345 23.84 25.15 22.16
N GLN A 346 22.99 24.21 21.74
CA GLN A 346 21.69 24.00 22.34
C GLN A 346 21.80 23.43 23.76
N GLU A 347 22.71 22.49 24.01
CA GLU A 347 23.05 21.97 25.35
C GLU A 347 23.61 23.09 26.24
N ALA A 348 24.53 23.91 25.72
CA ALA A 348 25.08 25.03 26.47
C ALA A 348 24.00 26.07 26.87
N LEU A 349 23.05 26.36 25.98
CA LEU A 349 21.93 27.27 26.29
C LEU A 349 20.91 26.62 27.26
N LEU A 350 20.76 25.30 27.21
CA LEU A 350 19.94 24.56 28.17
C LEU A 350 20.56 24.57 29.56
N HIS A 351 21.85 24.28 29.69
CA HIS A 351 22.57 24.36 30.96
C HIS A 351 22.52 25.77 31.56
N ALA A 352 22.59 26.82 30.73
CA ALA A 352 22.41 28.19 31.18
C ALA A 352 20.99 28.42 31.75
N TYR A 353 19.97 27.84 31.11
CA TYR A 353 18.58 27.90 31.59
C TYR A 353 18.38 27.14 32.91
N GLU A 354 18.90 25.92 33.03
CA GLU A 354 18.76 25.06 34.22
C GLU A 354 19.51 25.62 35.44
N SER A 355 20.70 26.19 35.21
CA SER A 355 21.51 26.83 36.24
C SER A 355 21.09 28.27 36.58
N GLU A 356 20.06 28.79 35.92
CA GLU A 356 19.64 30.20 36.00
C GLU A 356 20.78 31.21 35.70
N ALA A 357 21.78 30.78 34.93
CA ALA A 357 22.93 31.60 34.56
C ALA A 357 22.58 32.54 33.39
N GLU A 358 22.97 33.81 33.51
CA GLU A 358 22.88 34.78 32.42
C GLU A 358 24.09 34.63 31.48
N VAL A 359 23.82 34.39 30.20
CA VAL A 359 24.86 34.40 29.15
C VAL A 359 25.38 35.83 28.96
N VAL A 360 26.70 35.99 29.09
CA VAL A 360 27.40 37.25 28.91
C VAL A 360 28.19 37.23 27.61
N PHE A 361 28.00 38.24 26.75
CA PHE A 361 28.80 38.43 25.54
C PHE A 361 30.06 39.23 25.87
N ASP A 362 31.23 38.59 25.84
CA ASP A 362 32.50 39.25 26.15
C ASP A 362 32.91 40.20 25.02
N GLN A 363 32.94 41.51 25.31
CA GLN A 363 33.24 42.52 24.29
C GLN A 363 34.68 42.49 23.76
N ALA A 364 35.60 41.85 24.48
CA ALA A 364 37.01 41.77 24.06
C ALA A 364 37.24 40.63 23.05
N SER A 365 36.69 39.44 23.34
CA SER A 365 36.79 38.28 22.44
C SER A 365 35.70 38.24 21.38
N LEU A 366 34.55 38.89 21.64
CA LEU A 366 33.30 38.73 20.91
C LEU A 366 32.74 37.30 20.96
N ASN A 367 32.99 36.59 22.06
CA ASN A 367 32.44 35.26 22.32
C ASN A 367 31.52 35.29 23.56
N PRO A 368 30.41 34.55 23.54
CA PRO A 368 29.57 34.37 24.72
C PRO A 368 30.16 33.38 25.72
N TYR A 369 29.91 33.63 27.01
CA TYR A 369 30.27 32.74 28.11
C TYR A 369 29.33 32.91 29.31
N TYR A 370 29.34 31.93 30.21
CA TYR A 370 28.74 32.05 31.54
C TYR A 370 29.47 31.15 32.54
N SER A 371 29.06 31.20 33.80
CA SER A 371 29.58 30.30 34.84
C SER A 371 28.44 29.88 35.76
N TYR A 372 28.50 28.64 36.24
CA TYR A 372 27.52 28.08 37.16
C TYR A 372 28.22 27.21 38.22
N SER A 373 27.48 26.74 39.22
CA SER A 373 27.97 25.79 40.23
C SER A 373 27.21 24.48 40.12
N ASP A 374 27.92 23.35 40.17
CA ASP A 374 27.30 22.02 40.21
C ASP A 374 26.80 21.67 41.63
N GLU A 375 26.19 20.48 41.78
CA GLU A 375 25.67 19.97 43.07
C GLU A 375 26.77 19.72 44.13
N HIS A 376 28.04 19.73 43.73
CA HIS A 376 29.21 19.51 44.58
C HIS A 376 29.95 20.83 44.93
N ASP A 377 29.33 21.98 44.66
CA ASP A 377 29.92 23.33 44.81
C ASP A 377 31.17 23.56 43.94
N HIS A 378 31.33 22.83 42.83
CA HIS A 378 32.38 23.12 41.85
C HIS A 378 31.91 24.21 40.87
N THR A 379 32.75 25.21 40.65
CA THR A 379 32.50 26.24 39.63
C THR A 379 32.78 25.67 38.25
N HIS A 380 31.82 25.83 37.34
CA HIS A 380 31.94 25.51 35.93
C HIS A 380 32.00 26.80 35.10
N ARG A 381 32.79 26.79 34.03
CA ARG A 381 32.87 27.91 33.09
C ARG A 381 32.64 27.41 31.67
N VAL A 382 31.59 27.94 31.05
CA VAL A 382 31.17 27.56 29.70
C VAL A 382 31.49 28.69 28.74
N TRP A 383 32.22 28.38 27.66
CA TRP A 383 32.41 29.26 26.51
C TRP A 383 31.84 28.60 25.27
N PHE A 384 31.24 29.38 24.37
CA PHE A 384 30.66 28.82 23.15
C PHE A 384 30.74 29.77 21.96
N LEU A 385 30.41 29.24 20.79
CA LEU A 385 30.29 29.96 19.52
C LEU A 385 28.89 29.70 18.96
N ASP A 386 28.14 30.76 18.67
CA ASP A 386 26.76 30.69 18.23
C ASP A 386 26.55 31.37 16.87
N ALA A 387 25.31 31.63 16.46
CA ALA A 387 25.05 32.24 15.16
C ALA A 387 25.58 33.69 15.04
N VAL A 388 25.67 34.42 16.16
CA VAL A 388 26.19 35.79 16.20
C VAL A 388 27.71 35.80 16.02
N THR A 389 28.42 34.89 16.71
CA THR A 389 29.88 34.75 16.53
C THR A 389 30.22 34.22 15.15
N ALA A 390 29.47 33.24 14.64
CA ALA A 390 29.65 32.71 13.30
C ALA A 390 29.38 33.79 12.23
N TYR A 391 28.39 34.66 12.40
CA TYR A 391 28.20 35.80 11.48
C TYR A 391 29.47 36.64 11.38
N ASN A 392 30.07 37.02 12.51
CA ASN A 392 31.30 37.83 12.56
C ASN A 392 32.48 37.15 11.85
N GLN A 393 32.65 35.85 12.07
CA GLN A 393 33.69 35.04 11.42
C GLN A 393 33.44 34.88 9.91
N LEU A 394 32.18 34.63 9.51
CA LEU A 394 31.80 34.56 8.10
C LEU A 394 32.08 35.89 7.40
N ARG A 395 31.71 37.06 7.99
CA ARG A 395 32.02 38.38 7.43
C ARG A 395 33.53 38.59 7.24
N ALA A 396 34.33 38.15 8.20
CA ALA A 396 35.77 38.18 8.11
C ALA A 396 36.28 37.36 6.91
N CYS A 397 35.79 36.12 6.73
CA CYS A 397 36.11 35.29 5.58
C CYS A 397 35.77 35.99 4.25
N GLU A 398 34.60 36.63 4.14
CA GLU A 398 34.19 37.31 2.91
C GLU A 398 35.10 38.49 2.55
N ARG A 399 35.46 39.32 3.54
CA ARG A 399 36.36 40.47 3.32
C ARG A 399 37.76 40.04 2.89
N LEU A 400 38.22 38.90 3.39
CA LEU A 400 39.51 38.32 3.03
C LEU A 400 39.49 37.57 1.69
N GLY A 401 38.30 37.35 1.11
CA GLY A 401 38.15 36.71 -0.19
C GLY A 401 38.58 35.24 -0.18
N VAL A 402 38.44 34.56 0.97
CA VAL A 402 38.81 33.14 1.07
C VAL A 402 37.86 32.26 0.29
N GLN A 403 38.34 31.08 -0.10
CA GLN A 403 37.64 30.16 -1.00
C GLN A 403 36.31 29.64 -0.45
N GLY A 404 36.21 29.45 0.87
CA GLY A 404 35.01 28.92 1.49
C GLY A 404 35.06 28.87 3.01
N SER A 405 33.98 28.35 3.58
CA SER A 405 33.84 28.11 5.02
C SER A 405 33.28 26.71 5.25
N ALA A 406 33.69 26.05 6.34
CA ALA A 406 33.24 24.71 6.70
C ALA A 406 32.74 24.64 8.14
N LEU A 407 31.50 24.23 8.35
CA LEU A 407 30.90 24.11 9.69
C LEU A 407 31.42 22.87 10.40
N TRP A 408 32.13 23.05 11.52
CA TRP A 408 32.41 22.00 12.51
C TRP A 408 31.45 22.15 13.69
N ARG A 409 30.45 21.28 13.85
CA ARG A 409 30.01 20.20 12.93
C ARG A 409 28.48 20.16 12.83
N LEU A 410 27.91 19.44 11.86
CA LEU A 410 26.46 19.26 11.77
C LEU A 410 25.91 18.69 13.09
N GLY A 411 24.79 19.23 13.55
CA GLY A 411 24.13 18.82 14.80
C GLY A 411 24.45 19.69 16.00
N THR A 412 25.63 20.33 16.04
CA THR A 412 26.07 21.10 17.23
C THR A 412 25.71 22.58 17.17
N SER A 413 25.43 23.10 15.97
CA SER A 413 25.28 24.53 15.70
C SER A 413 24.00 25.13 16.27
N ASP A 414 24.07 26.41 16.63
CA ASP A 414 22.94 27.31 16.77
C ASP A 414 21.99 27.20 15.57
N THR A 415 20.74 26.84 15.83
CA THR A 415 19.76 26.57 14.77
C THR A 415 19.43 27.78 13.88
N SER A 416 19.71 28.99 14.35
CA SER A 416 19.50 30.21 13.58
C SER A 416 20.66 30.54 12.63
N LEU A 417 21.81 29.88 12.76
CA LEU A 417 22.99 30.04 11.89
C LEU A 417 22.63 29.87 10.41
N TRP A 418 21.80 28.86 10.10
CA TRP A 418 21.38 28.55 8.73
C TRP A 418 20.65 29.69 8.02
N LYS A 419 20.11 30.67 8.77
CA LYS A 419 19.45 31.86 8.20
C LYS A 419 20.45 32.86 7.60
N VAL A 420 21.73 32.76 7.98
CA VAL A 420 22.83 33.62 7.51
C VAL A 420 23.97 32.84 6.84
N TRP A 421 23.97 31.50 6.94
CA TRP A 421 25.03 30.61 6.46
C TRP A 421 25.42 30.85 4.99
N ASP A 422 24.45 30.87 4.07
CA ASP A 422 24.69 31.09 2.63
C ASP A 422 24.51 32.57 2.20
N ALA A 423 24.34 33.50 3.14
CA ALA A 423 24.11 34.90 2.82
C ALA A 423 25.45 35.65 2.61
N THR A 424 25.75 36.06 1.38
CA THR A 424 26.82 37.01 1.09
C THR A 424 26.29 38.44 1.21
N HIS A 425 27.02 39.31 1.92
CA HIS A 425 26.58 40.67 2.28
C HIS A 425 25.11 40.76 2.80
N PRO A 426 24.76 40.07 3.91
CA PRO A 426 23.42 40.05 4.46
C PRO A 426 22.95 41.47 4.79
N ASP A 427 21.72 41.78 4.40
CA ASP A 427 21.05 43.04 4.73
C ASP A 427 20.51 43.01 6.16
N GLU A 428 19.91 44.13 6.60
CA GLU A 428 19.30 44.23 7.92
C GLU A 428 18.19 43.20 8.11
N ALA A 429 17.37 42.95 7.10
CA ALA A 429 16.31 41.95 7.15
C ALA A 429 16.86 40.52 7.37
N THR A 430 18.04 40.22 6.85
CA THR A 430 18.71 38.93 7.06
C THR A 430 19.31 38.83 8.46
N ARG A 431 19.92 39.91 8.99
CA ARG A 431 20.39 39.96 10.38
C ARG A 431 19.25 39.81 11.39
N GLU A 432 18.12 40.50 11.18
CA GLU A 432 16.94 40.44 12.06
C GLU A 432 16.40 39.03 12.28
N LYS A 433 16.65 38.11 11.35
CA LYS A 433 16.27 36.70 11.48
C LYS A 433 17.02 35.98 12.60
N LEU A 434 18.20 36.47 13.02
CA LEU A 434 18.99 35.88 14.11
C LEU A 434 18.36 36.11 15.50
N LYS A 435 17.47 37.09 15.65
CA LYS A 435 16.76 37.35 16.92
C LYS A 435 15.90 36.17 17.36
N ASP A 436 15.35 35.43 16.40
CA ASP A 436 14.54 34.25 16.64
C ASP A 436 15.42 33.00 16.64
N VAL A 437 15.46 32.29 17.77
CA VAL A 437 16.29 31.10 18.00
C VAL A 437 15.39 29.87 18.08
N PRO A 438 15.23 29.10 16.98
CA PRO A 438 14.46 27.86 17.01
C PRO A 438 15.01 26.83 18.00
N PRO A 439 14.17 25.93 18.54
CA PRO A 439 14.66 24.77 19.29
C PRO A 439 15.52 23.85 18.41
N GLY A 440 16.57 23.28 18.99
CA GLY A 440 17.48 22.31 18.38
C GLY A 440 16.87 20.92 18.16
N PRO A 441 17.60 20.04 17.43
CA PRO A 441 17.24 18.64 17.25
C PRO A 441 17.44 17.82 18.52
N ASP A 442 18.22 18.31 19.49
CA ASP A 442 18.56 17.59 20.72
C ASP A 442 17.33 17.35 21.61
N LEU A 443 17.41 16.36 22.50
CA LEU A 443 16.36 16.00 23.44
C LEU A 443 16.85 16.16 24.88
N ILE A 444 15.97 16.61 25.77
CA ILE A 444 16.23 16.63 27.21
C ILE A 444 15.69 15.32 27.75
N LEU A 445 16.58 14.43 28.16
CA LEU A 445 16.25 13.11 28.68
C LEU A 445 16.62 13.04 30.16
N GLU A 446 15.62 12.95 31.04
CA GLU A 446 15.84 12.87 32.49
C GLU A 446 15.57 11.46 33.03
N GLY A 447 16.57 10.84 33.65
CA GLY A 447 16.47 9.49 34.25
C GLY A 447 16.92 8.37 33.31
N ASP A 448 16.84 7.12 33.82
CA ASP A 448 17.46 5.95 33.17
C ASP A 448 16.45 4.92 32.63
N GLY A 449 15.16 5.18 32.74
CA GLY A 449 14.12 4.20 32.41
C GLY A 449 13.78 4.06 30.91
N ASP A 450 12.92 3.08 30.59
CA ASP A 450 12.50 2.78 29.21
C ASP A 450 11.09 3.27 28.87
N ILE A 451 10.41 3.90 29.83
CA ILE A 451 9.06 4.42 29.68
C ILE A 451 9.16 5.93 29.65
N TRP A 452 8.50 6.56 28.67
CA TRP A 452 8.68 7.99 28.42
C TRP A 452 7.46 8.78 28.84
N LYS A 453 7.73 9.91 29.50
CA LYS A 453 6.73 10.93 29.80
C LYS A 453 7.23 12.28 29.31
N PHE A 454 6.48 12.88 28.39
CA PHE A 454 6.76 14.22 27.89
C PHE A 454 6.29 15.26 28.92
N THR A 455 7.23 15.98 29.50
CA THR A 455 7.03 17.02 30.53
C THR A 455 7.06 18.42 29.92
N GLY A 456 7.80 18.62 28.83
CA GLY A 456 7.93 19.88 28.11
C GLY A 456 7.84 19.74 26.58
N GLN A 457 7.23 20.73 25.93
CA GLN A 457 7.21 20.85 24.47
C GLN A 457 8.18 21.93 23.99
N PRO A 458 8.72 21.83 22.76
CA PRO A 458 9.71 22.75 22.25
C PRO A 458 9.24 24.20 22.29
N LYS A 459 10.10 25.08 22.83
CA LYS A 459 9.91 26.53 22.89
C LYS A 459 11.01 27.23 22.12
N ARG A 460 10.62 28.30 21.42
CA ARG A 460 11.57 29.15 20.70
C ARG A 460 12.22 30.12 21.68
N GLY A 461 13.52 30.31 21.55
CA GLY A 461 14.28 31.35 22.23
C GLY A 461 14.25 32.67 21.47
N VAL A 462 14.65 33.74 22.15
CA VAL A 462 14.76 35.08 21.59
C VAL A 462 16.03 35.73 22.11
N ARG A 463 16.78 36.36 21.21
CA ARG A 463 17.94 37.20 21.54
C ARG A 463 17.82 38.61 21.00
N SER A 464 18.52 39.54 21.64
CA SER A 464 18.80 40.89 21.16
C SER A 464 20.31 41.06 20.96
N TYR A 465 20.72 41.97 20.08
CA TYR A 465 22.13 42.22 19.78
C TYR A 465 22.35 43.69 19.37
N THR A 466 23.60 44.14 19.43
CA THR A 466 24.04 45.42 18.84
C THR A 466 24.93 45.17 17.63
N TYR A 467 24.59 45.80 16.51
CA TYR A 467 25.35 45.71 15.25
C TYR A 467 26.04 47.05 14.97
N ASP A 468 27.35 47.01 14.74
CA ASP A 468 28.13 48.16 14.30
C ASP A 468 28.29 48.14 12.77
N ALA A 469 27.64 49.08 12.10
CA ALA A 469 27.70 49.19 10.64
C ALA A 469 29.07 49.64 10.10
N ALA A 470 29.91 50.28 10.93
CA ALA A 470 31.24 50.73 10.50
C ALA A 470 32.23 49.57 10.41
N THR A 471 32.16 48.64 11.37
CA THR A 471 32.98 47.43 11.40
C THR A 471 32.28 46.23 10.77
N ASP A 472 30.97 46.31 10.49
CA ASP A 472 30.08 45.22 10.06
C ASP A 472 30.27 43.97 10.94
N LEU A 473 30.18 44.19 12.26
CA LEU A 473 30.29 43.17 13.30
C LEU A 473 29.17 43.37 14.33
N PHE A 474 28.74 42.26 14.93
CA PHE A 474 28.01 42.30 16.18
C PHE A 474 28.98 42.55 17.35
N THR A 475 28.60 43.48 18.23
CA THR A 475 29.43 43.96 19.35
C THR A 475 28.83 43.64 20.72
N SER A 476 27.56 43.22 20.75
CA SER A 476 26.93 42.65 21.95
C SER A 476 25.79 41.72 21.57
N GLU A 477 25.47 40.82 22.48
CA GLU A 477 24.34 39.90 22.43
C GLU A 477 23.74 39.73 23.83
N LYS A 478 22.42 39.51 23.89
CA LYS A 478 21.71 39.10 25.09
C LYS A 478 20.60 38.12 24.74
N TYR A 479 20.54 36.99 25.44
CA TYR A 479 19.41 36.07 25.38
C TYR A 479 18.27 36.58 26.27
N GLU A 480 17.13 36.92 25.68
CA GLU A 480 15.91 37.31 26.40
C GLU A 480 15.12 36.07 26.87
N SER A 481 15.25 34.97 26.11
CA SER A 481 14.74 33.65 26.48
C SER A 481 15.52 32.57 25.73
N TYR A 482 15.74 31.43 26.38
CA TYR A 482 16.49 30.30 25.81
C TYR A 482 15.59 29.40 24.95
N PRO A 483 16.11 28.83 23.84
CA PRO A 483 15.42 27.78 23.11
C PRO A 483 15.42 26.50 23.95
N ILE A 484 14.29 25.77 24.00
CA ILE A 484 14.14 24.52 24.76
C ILE A 484 13.56 23.47 23.82
N SER A 485 14.10 22.25 23.81
CA SER A 485 13.61 21.14 22.99
C SER A 485 12.53 20.31 23.72
N TYR A 486 12.30 19.06 23.30
CA TYR A 486 11.39 18.16 24.03
C TYR A 486 12.04 17.73 25.35
N ASP A 487 11.25 17.76 26.40
CA ASP A 487 11.65 17.31 27.74
C ASP A 487 10.89 16.03 28.06
N ILE A 488 11.67 14.97 28.32
CA ILE A 488 11.22 13.57 28.39
C ILE A 488 11.81 12.92 29.65
N ASP A 489 10.95 12.65 30.62
CA ASP A 489 11.29 11.80 31.76
C ASP A 489 11.34 10.33 31.30
N GLN A 490 12.47 9.68 31.58
CA GLN A 490 12.73 8.26 31.41
C GLN A 490 12.50 7.51 32.74
N ILE A 491 11.34 6.86 32.87
CA ILE A 491 10.89 6.20 34.09
C ILE A 491 10.90 4.66 33.97
N GLY A 492 10.89 3.99 35.12
CA GLY A 492 10.88 2.51 35.19
C GLY A 492 12.25 1.85 35.29
N ALA A 493 13.29 2.63 35.58
CA ALA A 493 14.62 2.12 35.88
C ALA A 493 14.62 1.34 37.19
N VAL A 494 14.73 0.00 37.13
CA VAL A 494 14.79 -0.84 38.33
C VAL A 494 15.95 -1.85 38.22
N PRO A 495 16.93 -1.83 39.14
CA PRO A 495 18.08 -2.73 39.05
C PRO A 495 17.68 -4.20 38.97
N ARG A 496 18.29 -4.94 38.03
CA ARG A 496 18.14 -6.40 37.85
C ARG A 496 16.71 -6.87 37.53
N LYS A 497 15.82 -5.98 37.07
CA LYS A 497 14.47 -6.36 36.61
C LYS A 497 14.33 -6.17 35.11
N LEU A 498 13.80 -7.17 34.40
CA LEU A 498 13.61 -7.12 32.94
C LEU A 498 12.17 -7.45 32.57
N ALA A 499 11.56 -6.65 31.71
CA ALA A 499 10.26 -6.91 31.11
C ALA A 499 10.42 -7.34 29.65
N ILE A 500 9.71 -8.41 29.26
CA ILE A 500 9.69 -8.88 27.87
C ILE A 500 8.45 -8.30 27.17
N THR A 501 8.67 -7.69 26.01
CA THR A 501 7.60 -7.13 25.16
C THR A 501 7.62 -7.76 23.77
N PHE A 502 6.44 -7.89 23.18
CA PHE A 502 6.26 -8.42 21.82
C PHE A 502 5.48 -7.47 20.94
N ASP A 503 6.01 -7.18 19.76
CA ASP A 503 5.42 -6.28 18.78
C ASP A 503 5.03 -7.04 17.49
N ASP A 504 4.20 -6.41 16.66
CA ASP A 504 3.64 -6.89 15.39
C ASP A 504 2.54 -7.97 15.48
N GLY A 505 2.28 -8.55 16.65
CA GLY A 505 1.26 -9.59 16.83
C GLY A 505 -0.19 -9.09 16.84
N PRO A 506 -1.17 -10.01 16.93
CA PRO A 506 -1.02 -11.46 17.01
C PRO A 506 -0.91 -12.17 15.65
N ASP A 507 0.08 -13.08 15.53
CA ASP A 507 0.23 -14.00 14.40
C ASP A 507 -0.35 -15.40 14.73
N PRO A 508 -1.08 -16.05 13.80
CA PRO A 508 -1.74 -17.33 14.08
C PRO A 508 -0.79 -18.52 14.25
N ARG A 509 0.48 -18.40 13.86
CA ARG A 509 1.50 -19.45 13.89
C ARG A 509 2.54 -19.24 14.98
N TRP A 510 2.96 -18.00 15.22
CA TRP A 510 4.08 -17.69 16.10
C TRP A 510 3.65 -17.29 17.51
N THR A 511 2.70 -16.36 17.66
CA THR A 511 2.20 -15.90 18.97
C THR A 511 1.75 -17.06 19.87
N PRO A 512 1.01 -18.09 19.41
CA PRO A 512 0.66 -19.23 20.25
C PRO A 512 1.85 -19.99 20.84
N LYS A 513 2.95 -20.12 20.08
CA LYS A 513 4.16 -20.82 20.54
C LYS A 513 4.93 -20.00 21.56
N ILE A 514 4.97 -18.68 21.37
CA ILE A 514 5.55 -17.74 22.34
C ILE A 514 4.78 -17.81 23.65
N LEU A 515 3.44 -17.77 23.61
CA LEU A 515 2.59 -17.93 24.79
C LEU A 515 2.84 -19.26 25.51
N ASP A 516 2.99 -20.37 24.77
CA ASP A 516 3.32 -21.67 25.36
C ASP A 516 4.66 -21.63 26.13
N ILE A 517 5.69 -20.99 25.56
CA ILE A 517 7.01 -20.83 26.21
C ILE A 517 6.90 -19.93 27.45
N LEU A 518 6.21 -18.78 27.35
CA LEU A 518 6.05 -17.86 28.48
C LEU A 518 5.30 -18.52 29.64
N LYS A 519 4.28 -19.32 29.33
CA LYS A 519 3.52 -20.10 30.31
C LYS A 519 4.38 -21.19 30.97
N GLU A 520 5.20 -21.90 30.20
CA GLU A 520 6.14 -22.89 30.72
C GLU A 520 7.17 -22.24 31.66
N LYS A 521 7.76 -21.13 31.21
CA LYS A 521 8.81 -20.39 31.95
C LYS A 521 8.27 -19.51 33.07
N LYS A 522 6.95 -19.34 33.16
CA LYS A 522 6.23 -18.46 34.11
C LYS A 522 6.74 -17.02 34.04
N VAL A 523 6.85 -16.49 32.84
CA VAL A 523 7.33 -15.12 32.59
C VAL A 523 6.15 -14.25 32.15
N PRO A 524 5.83 -13.15 32.87
CA PRO A 524 4.88 -12.17 32.38
C PRO A 524 5.46 -11.43 31.17
N ALA A 525 4.59 -10.95 30.29
CA ALA A 525 4.98 -10.21 29.09
C ALA A 525 3.93 -9.15 28.74
N THR A 526 4.30 -8.23 27.86
CA THR A 526 3.38 -7.23 27.30
C THR A 526 3.36 -7.34 25.77
N PHE A 527 2.18 -7.45 25.17
CA PHE A 527 2.00 -7.57 23.72
C PHE A 527 1.46 -6.25 23.15
N PHE A 528 2.22 -5.60 22.28
CA PHE A 528 1.79 -4.42 21.53
C PHE A 528 1.18 -4.86 20.21
N VAL A 529 -0.15 -4.84 20.14
CA VAL A 529 -0.88 -5.50 19.05
C VAL A 529 -1.24 -4.54 17.92
N ILE A 530 -1.07 -5.03 16.69
CA ILE A 530 -1.59 -4.37 15.48
C ILE A 530 -3.10 -4.64 15.42
N GLY A 531 -3.89 -3.57 15.35
CA GLY A 531 -5.36 -3.68 15.36
C GLY A 531 -5.91 -4.54 14.22
N LEU A 532 -5.33 -4.46 13.02
CA LEU A 532 -5.75 -5.27 11.89
C LEU A 532 -5.57 -6.78 12.16
N ASP A 533 -4.43 -7.20 12.71
CA ASP A 533 -4.15 -8.61 13.02
C ASP A 533 -4.96 -9.11 14.20
N ALA A 534 -5.10 -8.28 15.24
CA ALA A 534 -5.98 -8.55 16.38
C ALA A 534 -7.46 -8.73 15.95
N SER A 535 -7.91 -8.01 14.92
CA SER A 535 -9.28 -8.12 14.39
C SER A 535 -9.50 -9.44 13.64
N GLN A 536 -8.44 -9.96 13.01
CA GLN A 536 -8.45 -11.25 12.31
C GLN A 536 -8.38 -12.41 13.30
N TRP A 537 -7.57 -12.30 14.35
CA TRP A 537 -7.29 -13.36 15.32
C TRP A 537 -7.70 -13.03 16.77
N PRO A 538 -8.95 -12.61 17.05
CA PRO A 538 -9.36 -12.14 18.38
C PRO A 538 -9.30 -13.23 19.47
N GLN A 539 -9.28 -14.51 19.09
CA GLN A 539 -9.07 -15.62 20.03
C GLN A 539 -7.64 -15.66 20.59
N ILE A 540 -6.64 -15.20 19.83
CA ILE A 540 -5.24 -15.14 20.29
C ILE A 540 -5.09 -13.95 21.22
N LEU A 541 -5.63 -12.79 20.85
CA LEU A 541 -5.70 -11.61 21.74
C LEU A 541 -6.36 -11.94 23.09
N ARG A 542 -7.48 -12.69 23.08
CA ARG A 542 -8.11 -13.17 24.32
C ARG A 542 -7.22 -14.11 25.12
N ARG A 543 -6.43 -14.94 24.46
CA ARG A 543 -5.51 -15.89 25.09
C ARG A 543 -4.37 -15.13 25.78
N GLU A 544 -3.74 -14.16 25.11
CA GLU A 544 -2.72 -13.29 25.70
C GLU A 544 -3.22 -12.67 27.01
N TYR A 545 -4.41 -12.04 26.96
CA TYR A 545 -5.00 -11.42 28.14
C TYR A 545 -5.39 -12.42 29.22
N ALA A 546 -5.96 -13.57 28.86
CA ALA A 546 -6.39 -14.59 29.82
C ALA A 546 -5.22 -15.31 30.51
N GLU A 547 -4.07 -15.42 29.86
CA GLU A 547 -2.87 -16.08 30.42
C GLU A 547 -2.03 -15.18 31.34
N GLY A 548 -2.44 -13.92 31.52
CA GLY A 548 -1.83 -13.01 32.51
C GLY A 548 -1.06 -11.85 31.90
N HIS A 549 -0.87 -11.82 30.58
CA HIS A 549 -0.10 -10.78 29.89
C HIS A 549 -0.85 -9.45 29.79
N SER A 550 -0.10 -8.35 29.69
CA SER A 550 -0.64 -7.01 29.42
C SER A 550 -0.71 -6.78 27.92
N ILE A 551 -1.68 -5.99 27.46
CA ILE A 551 -1.86 -5.66 26.04
C ILE A 551 -1.63 -4.17 25.87
N GLY A 552 -0.82 -3.78 24.90
CA GLY A 552 -0.61 -2.41 24.47
C GLY A 552 -1.11 -2.19 23.03
N ASN A 553 -1.28 -0.93 22.68
CA ASN A 553 -1.67 -0.49 21.35
C ASN A 553 -0.41 -0.33 20.48
N HIS A 554 -0.42 -0.88 19.27
CA HIS A 554 0.63 -0.70 18.27
C HIS A 554 0.09 -0.15 16.94
N THR A 555 -0.91 0.75 17.02
CA THR A 555 -1.71 1.28 15.90
C THR A 555 -2.61 0.23 15.23
N TYR A 556 -3.45 0.63 14.27
CA TYR A 556 -4.39 -0.29 13.61
C TYR A 556 -3.81 -0.89 12.35
N THR A 557 -3.15 -0.08 11.53
CA THR A 557 -2.60 -0.48 10.22
C THR A 557 -1.08 -0.63 10.21
N HIS A 558 -0.39 -0.31 11.31
CA HIS A 558 1.08 -0.32 11.40
C HIS A 558 1.76 0.61 10.36
N PRO A 559 1.49 1.93 10.38
CA PRO A 559 2.09 2.88 9.44
C PRO A 559 3.51 3.32 9.87
N ALA A 560 4.32 3.79 8.93
CA ALA A 560 5.55 4.53 9.22
C ALA A 560 5.21 5.81 10.01
N PHE A 561 5.70 5.89 11.25
CA PHE A 561 5.20 6.85 12.22
C PHE A 561 5.60 8.31 11.89
N ASP A 562 6.69 8.51 11.18
CA ASP A 562 7.18 9.80 10.67
C ASP A 562 6.40 10.31 9.43
N GLU A 563 5.59 9.46 8.79
CA GLU A 563 4.85 9.80 7.57
C GLU A 563 3.37 10.16 7.80
N ILE A 564 2.86 10.01 9.03
CA ILE A 564 1.43 10.18 9.34
C ILE A 564 1.10 11.53 9.98
N SER A 565 -0.12 12.01 9.74
CA SER A 565 -0.62 13.22 10.39
C SER A 565 -1.10 12.95 11.83
N PRO A 566 -1.13 13.97 12.72
CA PRO A 566 -1.72 13.83 14.06
C PRO A 566 -3.17 13.31 14.06
N THR A 567 -3.96 13.66 13.04
CA THR A 567 -5.34 13.18 12.89
C THR A 567 -5.37 11.69 12.55
N GLN A 568 -4.48 11.23 11.66
CA GLN A 568 -4.36 9.83 11.31
C GLN A 568 -3.92 9.01 12.53
N LEU A 569 -2.92 9.47 13.27
CA LEU A 569 -2.49 8.82 14.52
C LEU A 569 -3.65 8.66 15.51
N ARG A 570 -4.48 9.71 15.70
CA ARG A 570 -5.67 9.62 16.55
C ARG A 570 -6.64 8.54 16.09
N TRP A 571 -6.86 8.38 14.79
CA TRP A 571 -7.73 7.33 14.25
C TRP A 571 -7.13 5.93 14.43
N GLU A 572 -5.85 5.77 14.13
CA GLU A 572 -5.09 4.53 14.30
C GLU A 572 -5.18 4.02 15.75
N LEU A 573 -4.87 4.89 16.71
CA LEU A 573 -4.93 4.56 18.14
C LEU A 573 -6.37 4.27 18.59
N ASN A 574 -7.34 5.07 18.15
CA ASN A 574 -8.73 4.91 18.58
C ASN A 574 -9.36 3.61 18.04
N LEU A 575 -9.06 3.24 16.80
CA LEU A 575 -9.53 1.99 16.18
C LEU A 575 -9.02 0.77 16.95
N THR A 576 -7.71 0.72 17.22
CA THR A 576 -7.12 -0.37 18.00
C THR A 576 -7.66 -0.40 19.42
N GLN A 577 -7.86 0.75 20.06
CA GLN A 577 -8.43 0.82 21.40
C GLN A 577 -9.86 0.28 21.48
N ARG A 578 -10.72 0.64 20.51
CA ARG A 578 -12.09 0.12 20.42
C ARG A 578 -12.11 -1.39 20.16
N LEU A 579 -11.17 -1.88 19.34
CA LEU A 579 -11.02 -3.31 19.11
C LEU A 579 -10.60 -4.05 20.39
N ILE A 580 -9.61 -3.54 21.13
CA ILE A 580 -9.17 -4.09 22.42
C ILE A 580 -10.35 -4.10 23.40
N GLY A 581 -11.07 -2.98 23.54
CA GLY A 581 -12.25 -2.85 24.40
C GLY A 581 -13.36 -3.83 24.05
N SER A 582 -13.71 -3.95 22.76
CA SER A 582 -14.76 -4.88 22.29
C SER A 582 -14.39 -6.36 22.42
N THR A 583 -13.09 -6.68 22.39
CA THR A 583 -12.60 -8.06 22.42
C THR A 583 -12.34 -8.57 23.83
N LEU A 584 -11.76 -7.71 24.69
CA LEU A 584 -11.28 -8.06 26.02
C LEU A 584 -12.17 -7.53 27.16
N GLY A 585 -13.01 -6.53 26.88
CA GLY A 585 -13.79 -5.85 27.92
C GLY A 585 -12.93 -4.95 28.81
N ALA A 586 -11.76 -4.53 28.33
CA ALA A 586 -10.85 -3.64 29.02
C ALA A 586 -10.20 -2.62 28.07
N LYS A 587 -9.85 -1.43 28.58
CA LYS A 587 -9.10 -0.38 27.87
C LYS A 587 -7.64 -0.42 28.30
N SER A 588 -6.71 -0.47 27.35
CA SER A 588 -5.29 -0.30 27.65
C SER A 588 -4.86 1.17 27.56
N ILE A 589 -3.88 1.56 28.37
CA ILE A 589 -3.16 2.83 28.22
C ILE A 589 -1.73 2.62 27.71
N LEU A 590 -1.27 1.39 27.53
CA LEU A 590 0.08 1.14 27.04
C LEU A 590 0.10 1.36 25.53
N PHE A 591 1.07 2.12 25.04
CA PHE A 591 1.27 2.38 23.62
C PHE A 591 2.76 2.30 23.28
N ARG A 592 3.06 1.70 22.13
CA ARG A 592 4.38 1.73 21.52
C ARG A 592 4.27 2.17 20.05
N PRO A 593 5.05 3.17 19.60
CA PRO A 593 5.04 3.61 18.21
C PRO A 593 5.69 2.56 17.28
N PRO A 594 5.13 2.33 16.06
CA PRO A 594 5.78 1.52 15.03
C PRO A 594 7.10 2.09 14.49
N TYR A 595 7.92 1.21 13.89
CA TYR A 595 9.12 1.52 13.08
C TYR A 595 10.25 2.30 13.76
N GLY A 596 10.78 1.79 14.87
CA GLY A 596 12.06 2.27 15.37
C GLY A 596 11.98 3.68 15.96
N ILE A 597 10.84 4.11 16.50
CA ILE A 597 10.75 5.26 17.43
C ILE A 597 10.58 4.74 18.86
N ASP A 598 10.59 3.42 19.03
CA ASP A 598 10.52 2.70 20.29
C ASP A 598 11.91 2.50 20.92
N HIS A 599 13.01 2.70 20.19
CA HIS A 599 14.35 2.83 20.79
C HIS A 599 14.54 4.19 21.48
N GLN A 600 15.56 4.35 22.33
CA GLN A 600 15.87 5.65 22.94
C GLN A 600 15.89 6.75 21.87
N PRO A 601 14.96 7.72 21.92
CA PRO A 601 14.82 8.70 20.86
C PRO A 601 16.11 9.53 20.81
N GLU A 602 16.62 9.73 19.61
CA GLU A 602 17.90 10.41 19.41
C GLU A 602 17.70 11.89 19.07
N TYR A 603 16.55 12.28 18.48
CA TYR A 603 16.27 13.67 18.09
C TYR A 603 14.77 14.04 18.06
N ALA A 604 14.49 15.34 18.11
CA ALA A 604 13.17 15.95 18.29
C ALA A 604 12.12 15.56 17.23
N GLU A 605 12.52 15.30 15.99
CA GLU A 605 11.59 14.93 14.92
C GLU A 605 10.96 13.55 15.14
N GLU A 606 11.72 12.57 15.67
CA GLU A 606 11.23 11.20 15.94
C GLU A 606 10.07 11.23 16.94
N VAL A 607 10.17 12.08 17.96
CA VAL A 607 9.20 12.12 19.05
C VAL A 607 8.03 13.08 18.80
N SER A 608 8.03 13.81 17.68
CA SER A 608 7.13 14.94 17.45
C SER A 608 5.62 14.63 17.52
N LEU A 609 5.23 13.38 17.25
CA LEU A 609 3.83 12.93 17.33
C LEU A 609 3.49 12.23 18.66
N LEU A 610 4.48 11.84 19.46
CA LEU A 610 4.27 11.13 20.72
C LEU A 610 3.48 11.94 21.77
N PRO A 611 3.66 13.27 21.90
CA PRO A 611 2.78 14.09 22.74
C PRO A 611 1.30 13.96 22.39
N VAL A 612 0.95 13.69 21.12
CA VAL A 612 -0.44 13.47 20.70
C VAL A 612 -1.00 12.20 21.33
N ALA A 613 -0.22 11.12 21.38
CA ALA A 613 -0.60 9.87 22.04
C ALA A 613 -0.71 10.06 23.56
N GLN A 614 0.22 10.80 24.17
CA GLN A 614 0.15 11.14 25.59
C GLN A 614 -1.08 11.99 25.93
N ASP A 615 -1.42 12.99 25.10
CA ASP A 615 -2.64 13.81 25.23
C ASP A 615 -3.92 12.97 25.11
N MET A 616 -3.86 11.82 24.44
CA MET A 616 -4.96 10.85 24.38
C MET A 616 -5.01 9.95 25.63
N GLY A 617 -4.05 10.06 26.55
CA GLY A 617 -3.96 9.30 27.80
C GLY A 617 -3.14 8.02 27.72
N TYR A 618 -2.32 7.84 26.68
CA TYR A 618 -1.40 6.71 26.59
C TYR A 618 -0.09 6.94 27.37
N VAL A 619 0.44 5.86 27.93
CA VAL A 619 1.80 5.71 28.43
C VAL A 619 2.66 5.16 27.31
N ILE A 620 3.73 5.88 26.97
CA ILE A 620 4.60 5.55 25.84
C ILE A 620 5.71 4.63 26.34
N VAL A 621 5.78 3.43 25.77
CA VAL A 621 6.71 2.38 26.18
C VAL A 621 7.78 2.21 25.10
N GLY A 622 9.00 2.63 25.41
CA GLY A 622 10.18 2.39 24.59
C GLY A 622 10.87 1.07 24.92
N GLN A 623 12.15 0.98 24.54
CA GLN A 623 13.07 -0.11 24.83
C GLN A 623 14.53 0.37 24.68
N LYS A 624 15.43 -0.22 25.47
CA LYS A 624 16.90 -0.05 25.35
C LYS A 624 17.61 -1.38 24.99
N ILE A 625 16.86 -2.47 24.87
CA ILE A 625 17.38 -3.81 24.55
C ILE A 625 16.64 -4.36 23.32
N ASP A 626 17.26 -4.21 22.14
CA ASP A 626 16.75 -4.73 20.87
C ASP A 626 17.77 -5.71 20.25
N PRO A 627 17.45 -7.02 20.18
CA PRO A 627 18.28 -7.99 19.49
C PRO A 627 18.14 -7.95 17.97
N HIS A 628 17.25 -7.12 17.44
CA HIS A 628 16.90 -7.01 16.03
C HIS A 628 16.45 -8.34 15.42
N ASP A 629 15.63 -9.10 16.16
CA ASP A 629 15.15 -10.44 15.79
C ASP A 629 14.30 -10.47 14.51
N TRP A 630 13.78 -9.31 14.12
CA TRP A 630 13.02 -9.08 12.89
C TRP A 630 13.90 -8.94 11.63
N ARG A 631 15.19 -8.62 11.76
CA ARG A 631 16.07 -8.31 10.62
C ARG A 631 16.33 -9.54 9.75
N GLN A 632 16.48 -9.28 8.44
CA GLN A 632 16.80 -10.31 7.44
C GLN A 632 17.98 -9.89 6.54
N PRO A 633 19.22 -9.80 7.07
CA PRO A 633 20.38 -9.48 6.25
C PRO A 633 20.52 -10.47 5.09
N TYR A 634 20.61 -9.94 3.87
CA TYR A 634 20.66 -10.73 2.63
C TYR A 634 19.50 -11.73 2.46
N GLY A 635 18.33 -11.44 3.05
CA GLY A 635 17.13 -12.28 2.99
C GLY A 635 17.16 -13.51 3.91
N LYS A 636 18.08 -13.57 4.88
CA LYS A 636 18.15 -14.64 5.88
C LYS A 636 17.91 -14.08 7.28
N GLN A 637 17.15 -14.80 8.11
CA GLN A 637 16.93 -14.43 9.51
C GLN A 637 18.22 -14.46 10.33
N VAL A 638 18.30 -13.58 11.31
CA VAL A 638 19.36 -13.61 12.34
C VAL A 638 19.29 -14.93 13.11
N PRO A 639 20.40 -15.68 13.25
CA PRO A 639 20.41 -16.94 14.00
C PRO A 639 20.01 -16.72 15.47
N SER A 640 19.28 -17.68 16.05
CA SER A 640 18.85 -17.63 17.45
C SER A 640 19.99 -17.40 18.46
N GLN A 641 21.19 -17.93 18.20
CA GLN A 641 22.35 -17.70 19.07
C GLN A 641 22.81 -16.23 19.07
N GLU A 642 22.77 -15.56 17.91
CA GLU A 642 23.12 -14.14 17.81
C GLU A 642 22.10 -13.26 18.51
N ILE A 643 20.81 -13.62 18.45
CA ILE A 643 19.74 -12.98 19.24
C ILE A 643 20.06 -13.10 20.74
N VAL A 644 20.39 -14.30 21.22
CA VAL A 644 20.73 -14.54 22.63
C VAL A 644 21.94 -13.70 23.05
N ASP A 645 23.02 -13.74 22.28
CA ASP A 645 24.26 -13.03 22.60
C ASP A 645 24.08 -11.50 22.52
N SER A 646 23.17 -11.01 21.68
CA SER A 646 22.80 -9.60 21.62
C SER A 646 22.07 -9.16 22.90
N VAL A 647 21.06 -9.91 23.34
CA VAL A 647 20.31 -9.58 24.57
C VAL A 647 21.24 -9.58 25.80
N LEU A 648 22.09 -10.60 25.95
CA LEU A 648 22.99 -10.70 27.11
C LEU A 648 23.98 -9.53 27.18
N ARG A 649 24.51 -9.08 26.05
CA ARG A 649 25.40 -7.90 25.99
C ARG A 649 24.70 -6.60 26.38
N GLN A 650 23.41 -6.49 26.08
CA GLN A 650 22.62 -5.28 26.30
C GLN A 650 21.85 -5.27 27.63
N ALA A 651 21.74 -6.41 28.33
CA ALA A 651 20.87 -6.57 29.51
C ALA A 651 21.12 -5.58 30.67
N ALA A 652 22.32 -5.00 30.74
CA ALA A 652 22.66 -3.99 31.74
C ALA A 652 22.24 -2.56 31.34
N ASN A 653 21.86 -2.33 30.08
CA ASN A 653 21.61 -1.01 29.52
C ASN A 653 20.16 -0.53 29.72
N GLY A 654 19.24 -1.41 30.12
CA GLY A 654 17.83 -1.08 30.28
C GLY A 654 17.01 -2.16 30.99
N ASN A 655 15.69 -1.96 30.98
CA ASN A 655 14.70 -2.76 31.70
C ASN A 655 13.68 -3.46 30.80
N ILE A 656 13.59 -3.12 29.51
CA ILE A 656 12.61 -3.65 28.56
C ILE A 656 13.32 -4.28 27.36
N ILE A 657 13.06 -5.57 27.14
CA ILE A 657 13.53 -6.36 26.00
C ILE A 657 12.44 -6.43 24.94
N LEU A 658 12.75 -5.99 23.73
CA LEU A 658 11.87 -6.11 22.56
C LEU A 658 12.10 -7.42 21.80
N PHE A 659 11.01 -8.11 21.47
CA PHE A 659 10.93 -9.16 20.46
C PHE A 659 9.73 -8.92 19.54
N HIS A 660 9.67 -9.65 18.43
CA HIS A 660 8.52 -9.59 17.51
C HIS A 660 7.78 -10.93 17.47
N ASP A 661 6.46 -10.89 17.59
CA ASP A 661 5.60 -12.09 17.48
C ASP A 661 4.76 -12.13 16.19
N GLY A 662 4.71 -11.04 15.43
CA GLY A 662 4.15 -10.97 14.07
C GLY A 662 5.13 -10.40 13.04
N GLY A 663 4.68 -10.00 11.85
CA GLY A 663 5.51 -9.31 10.86
C GLY A 663 6.47 -10.18 10.02
N GLY A 664 6.29 -11.50 9.98
CA GLY A 664 7.09 -12.41 9.14
C GLY A 664 7.34 -13.77 9.76
N ASP A 665 8.41 -14.46 9.32
CA ASP A 665 8.88 -15.66 10.01
C ASP A 665 9.53 -15.25 11.35
N ARG A 666 9.16 -15.94 12.45
CA ARG A 666 9.69 -15.74 13.82
C ARG A 666 10.26 -17.02 14.44
N SER A 667 10.66 -17.99 13.62
CA SER A 667 11.23 -19.26 14.09
C SER A 667 12.49 -19.10 14.94
N GLN A 668 13.36 -18.13 14.61
CA GLN A 668 14.59 -17.85 15.37
C GLN A 668 14.29 -17.18 16.70
N THR A 669 13.34 -16.24 16.77
CA THR A 669 12.84 -15.64 18.02
C THR A 669 12.29 -16.71 18.96
N VAL A 670 11.44 -17.61 18.45
CA VAL A 670 10.88 -18.73 19.21
C VAL A 670 11.97 -19.66 19.76
N ALA A 671 13.05 -19.89 19.01
CA ALA A 671 14.18 -20.71 19.45
C ALA A 671 15.10 -20.00 20.47
N ALA A 672 15.23 -18.68 20.38
CA ALA A 672 16.06 -17.86 21.27
C ALA A 672 15.40 -17.60 22.63
N LEU A 673 14.09 -17.33 22.65
CA LEU A 673 13.34 -16.92 23.84
C LEU A 673 13.58 -17.76 25.10
N PRO A 674 13.48 -19.11 25.09
CA PRO A 674 13.73 -19.89 26.30
C PRO A 674 15.18 -19.78 26.79
N GLN A 675 16.15 -19.68 25.87
CA GLN A 675 17.57 -19.55 26.21
C GLN A 675 17.88 -18.19 26.83
N VAL A 676 17.28 -17.12 26.30
CA VAL A 676 17.37 -15.77 26.86
C VAL A 676 16.85 -15.76 28.30
N ILE A 677 15.67 -16.34 28.53
CA ILE A 677 15.06 -16.39 29.86
C ILE A 677 15.94 -17.16 30.86
N ASP A 678 16.45 -18.33 30.46
CA ASP A 678 17.25 -19.17 31.36
C ASP A 678 18.59 -18.51 31.71
N LYS A 679 19.32 -18.00 30.71
CA LYS A 679 20.62 -17.36 30.93
C LYS A 679 20.53 -16.07 31.75
N LEU A 680 19.54 -15.22 31.50
CA LEU A 680 19.36 -13.99 32.29
C LEU A 680 18.98 -14.30 33.75
N ARG A 681 18.21 -15.37 34.00
CA ARG A 681 17.95 -15.83 35.37
C ARG A 681 19.23 -16.34 36.05
N GLU A 682 20.09 -17.06 35.31
CA GLU A 682 21.41 -17.48 35.81
C GLU A 682 22.30 -16.29 36.16
N GLU A 683 22.22 -15.18 35.41
CA GLU A 683 22.91 -13.92 35.70
C GLU A 683 22.26 -13.09 36.83
N GLY A 684 21.14 -13.55 37.38
CA GLY A 684 20.46 -12.95 38.54
C GLY A 684 19.37 -11.93 38.21
N TYR A 685 18.88 -11.87 36.97
CA TYR A 685 17.76 -11.00 36.60
C TYR A 685 16.39 -11.60 36.96
N GLU A 686 15.47 -10.74 37.41
CA GLU A 686 14.07 -11.06 37.67
C GLU A 686 13.20 -10.59 36.48
N PHE A 687 12.32 -11.46 35.98
CA PHE A 687 11.39 -11.08 34.91
C PHE A 687 10.07 -10.51 35.47
N VAL A 688 9.72 -9.31 35.03
CA VAL A 688 8.52 -8.57 35.46
C VAL A 688 7.70 -8.07 34.26
N SER A 689 6.51 -7.52 34.51
CA SER A 689 5.72 -6.88 33.45
C SER A 689 6.05 -5.38 33.32
N VAL A 690 5.71 -4.75 32.19
CA VAL A 690 5.84 -3.29 32.02
C VAL A 690 5.08 -2.53 33.11
N PRO A 691 3.86 -2.92 33.52
CA PRO A 691 3.18 -2.32 34.68
C PRO A 691 3.97 -2.41 35.98
N ASP A 692 4.68 -3.51 36.24
CA ASP A 692 5.48 -3.65 37.47
C ASP A 692 6.65 -2.65 37.50
N LEU A 693 7.25 -2.33 36.33
CA LEU A 693 8.28 -1.28 36.22
C LEU A 693 7.70 0.11 36.55
N LEU A 694 6.41 0.34 36.31
CA LEU A 694 5.68 1.55 36.73
C LEU A 694 5.22 1.54 38.19
N GLY A 695 5.45 0.45 38.93
CA GLY A 695 4.84 0.25 40.24
C GLY A 695 3.31 0.16 40.19
N LYS A 696 2.75 -0.32 39.08
CA LYS A 696 1.31 -0.47 38.83
C LYS A 696 0.94 -1.93 38.60
N THR A 697 -0.30 -2.26 38.92
CA THR A 697 -0.88 -3.56 38.57
C THR A 697 -1.41 -3.55 37.14
N ARG A 698 -1.58 -4.74 36.53
CA ARG A 698 -2.23 -4.86 35.22
C ARG A 698 -3.61 -4.20 35.17
N ALA A 699 -4.39 -4.25 36.25
CA ALA A 699 -5.72 -3.65 36.29
C ALA A 699 -5.69 -2.10 36.28
N GLU A 700 -4.58 -1.49 36.69
CA GLU A 700 -4.37 -0.05 36.66
C GLU A 700 -3.84 0.46 35.32
N VAL A 701 -3.40 -0.42 34.42
CA VAL A 701 -3.04 -0.04 33.03
C VAL A 701 -4.04 -0.60 32.00
N MET A 702 -4.84 -1.59 32.40
CA MET A 702 -5.89 -2.21 31.61
C MET A 702 -7.24 -2.17 32.36
N PHE A 703 -7.95 -1.06 32.23
CA PHE A 703 -9.15 -0.76 33.00
C PHE A 703 -10.37 -1.56 32.51
N PRO A 704 -11.16 -2.18 33.39
CA PRO A 704 -12.44 -2.75 33.00
C PRO A 704 -13.40 -1.67 32.50
N LEU A 705 -14.20 -2.00 31.49
CA LEU A 705 -15.18 -1.06 30.93
C LEU A 705 -16.32 -0.77 31.94
N SER A 706 -16.77 0.49 31.98
CA SER A 706 -18.04 0.84 32.63
C SER A 706 -19.24 0.23 31.88
N ARG A 707 -20.44 0.27 32.48
CA ARG A 707 -21.65 -0.28 31.85
C ARG A 707 -21.98 0.37 30.50
N GLN A 708 -21.76 1.68 30.36
CA GLN A 708 -22.02 2.38 29.11
C GLN A 708 -20.99 1.99 28.05
N GLU A 709 -19.70 2.03 28.39
CA GLU A 709 -18.62 1.66 27.49
C GLU A 709 -18.71 0.18 27.07
N TRP A 710 -19.22 -0.69 27.94
CA TRP A 710 -19.47 -2.08 27.60
C TRP A 710 -20.53 -2.23 26.50
N LEU A 711 -21.59 -1.41 26.51
CA LEU A 711 -22.61 -1.40 25.44
C LEU A 711 -22.02 -0.88 24.12
N GLU A 712 -21.22 0.18 24.18
CA GLU A 712 -20.51 0.72 23.02
C GLU A 712 -19.53 -0.30 22.43
N ALA A 713 -18.72 -0.93 23.28
CA ALA A 713 -17.81 -2.00 22.90
C ALA A 713 -18.55 -3.22 22.29
N ARG A 714 -19.79 -3.49 22.70
CA ARG A 714 -20.60 -4.55 22.08
C ARG A 714 -21.07 -4.17 20.67
N ALA A 715 -21.41 -2.91 20.43
CA ALA A 715 -21.74 -2.40 19.11
C ALA A 715 -20.51 -2.38 18.20
N ASP A 716 -19.37 -1.93 18.70
CA ASP A 716 -18.07 -1.98 17.98
C ASP A 716 -17.71 -3.43 17.62
N GLY A 717 -17.83 -4.36 18.57
CA GLY A 717 -17.59 -5.78 18.33
C GLY A 717 -18.55 -6.42 17.32
N PHE A 718 -19.80 -5.93 17.25
CA PHE A 718 -20.74 -6.34 16.20
C PHE A 718 -20.28 -5.85 14.82
N ILE A 719 -19.78 -4.62 14.72
CA ILE A 719 -19.28 -4.06 13.46
C ILE A 719 -18.02 -4.78 12.99
N PHE A 720 -17.01 -4.94 13.86
CA PHE A 720 -15.81 -5.71 13.52
C PHE A 720 -16.16 -7.16 13.14
N GLY A 721 -17.13 -7.76 13.84
CA GLY A 721 -17.67 -9.07 13.50
C GLY A 721 -18.34 -9.11 12.12
N LEU A 722 -19.18 -8.13 11.79
CA LEU A 722 -19.86 -8.02 10.50
C LEU A 722 -18.86 -7.87 9.36
N TYR A 723 -17.86 -6.99 9.52
CA TYR A 723 -16.78 -6.81 8.55
C TYR A 723 -16.04 -8.13 8.30
N ARG A 724 -15.65 -8.85 9.36
CA ARG A 724 -14.98 -10.14 9.24
C ARG A 724 -15.86 -11.17 8.52
N TRP A 725 -17.13 -11.29 8.89
CA TRP A 725 -18.07 -12.22 8.24
C TRP A 725 -18.31 -11.87 6.78
N PHE A 726 -18.34 -10.58 6.44
CA PHE A 726 -18.44 -10.10 5.07
C PHE A 726 -17.23 -10.53 4.24
N MET A 727 -16.01 -10.34 4.76
CA MET A 727 -14.78 -10.76 4.08
C MET A 727 -14.69 -12.28 3.90
N ILE A 728 -15.01 -13.06 4.95
CA ILE A 728 -15.09 -14.53 4.85
C ILE A 728 -16.16 -14.97 3.84
N GLY A 729 -17.31 -14.30 3.85
CA GLY A 729 -18.41 -14.58 2.92
C GLY A 729 -17.99 -14.36 1.47
N ILE A 730 -17.32 -13.24 1.18
CA ILE A 730 -16.76 -12.95 -0.14
C ILE A 730 -15.76 -14.03 -0.56
N ALA A 731 -14.78 -14.35 0.31
CA ALA A 731 -13.77 -15.36 0.01
C ALA A 731 -14.40 -16.74 -0.26
N THR A 732 -15.41 -17.12 0.52
CA THR A 732 -16.14 -18.38 0.35
C THR A 732 -16.90 -18.43 -0.96
N VAL A 733 -17.63 -17.35 -1.29
CA VAL A 733 -18.35 -17.23 -2.57
C VAL A 733 -17.39 -17.29 -3.75
N PHE A 734 -16.20 -16.70 -3.60
CA PHE A 734 -15.17 -16.71 -4.64
C PHE A 734 -14.61 -18.11 -4.88
N ILE A 735 -14.18 -18.80 -3.81
CA ILE A 735 -13.66 -20.16 -3.87
C ILE A 735 -14.73 -21.11 -4.44
N LEU A 736 -15.96 -21.04 -3.94
CA LEU A 736 -17.08 -21.85 -4.44
C LEU A 736 -17.38 -21.54 -5.90
N GLY A 737 -17.37 -20.27 -6.29
CA GLY A 737 -17.58 -19.83 -7.67
C GLY A 737 -16.52 -20.39 -8.63
N ILE A 738 -15.24 -20.35 -8.24
CA ILE A 738 -14.13 -20.97 -8.99
C ILE A 738 -14.41 -22.46 -9.19
N PHE A 739 -14.63 -23.20 -8.09
CA PHE A 739 -14.85 -24.64 -8.16
C PHE A 739 -16.07 -25.00 -9.02
N LEU A 740 -17.16 -24.26 -8.91
CA LEU A 740 -18.37 -24.50 -9.71
C LEU A 740 -18.15 -24.22 -11.20
N VAL A 741 -17.56 -23.07 -11.55
CA VAL A 741 -17.35 -22.68 -12.95
C VAL A 741 -16.31 -23.59 -13.62
N SER A 742 -15.16 -23.79 -12.98
CA SER A 742 -14.10 -24.66 -13.52
C SER A 742 -14.56 -26.12 -13.60
N GLY A 743 -15.24 -26.61 -12.56
CA GLY A 743 -15.79 -27.96 -12.54
C GLY A 743 -16.83 -28.17 -13.66
N ARG A 744 -17.74 -27.21 -13.85
CA ARG A 744 -18.70 -27.26 -14.96
C ARG A 744 -18.00 -27.25 -16.32
N ALA A 745 -17.06 -26.34 -16.53
CA ALA A 745 -16.35 -26.22 -17.81
C ALA A 745 -15.64 -27.54 -18.16
N ALA A 746 -14.97 -28.17 -17.18
CA ALA A 746 -14.33 -29.46 -17.36
C ALA A 746 -15.34 -30.58 -17.68
N ILE A 747 -16.47 -30.66 -16.95
CA ILE A 747 -17.50 -31.69 -17.18
C ILE A 747 -18.16 -31.51 -18.55
N VAL A 748 -18.60 -30.29 -18.89
CA VAL A 748 -19.24 -30.00 -20.18
C VAL A 748 -18.27 -30.24 -21.33
N GLY A 749 -17.02 -29.77 -21.21
CA GLY A 749 -15.98 -30.01 -22.22
C GLY A 749 -15.70 -31.50 -22.42
N LEU A 750 -15.56 -32.27 -21.34
CA LEU A 750 -15.35 -33.72 -21.40
C LEU A 750 -16.54 -34.44 -22.06
N LEU A 751 -17.77 -34.13 -21.64
CA LEU A 751 -18.98 -34.72 -22.23
C LEU A 751 -19.11 -34.37 -23.71
N ALA A 752 -18.84 -33.12 -24.09
CA ALA A 752 -18.86 -32.67 -25.47
C ALA A 752 -17.83 -33.45 -26.34
N VAL A 753 -16.62 -33.70 -25.82
CA VAL A 753 -15.60 -34.53 -26.49
C VAL A 753 -16.06 -35.99 -26.60
N ILE A 754 -16.62 -36.56 -25.52
CA ILE A 754 -17.13 -37.94 -25.53
C ILE A 754 -18.20 -38.10 -26.62
N GLU A 755 -19.14 -37.16 -26.73
CA GLU A 755 -20.18 -37.25 -27.75
C GLU A 755 -19.60 -37.12 -29.16
N LYS A 756 -18.61 -36.24 -29.36
CA LYS A 756 -17.95 -36.08 -30.66
C LYS A 756 -17.25 -37.35 -31.15
N LEU A 757 -16.72 -38.14 -30.22
CA LEU A 757 -16.01 -39.39 -30.52
C LEU A 757 -16.96 -40.58 -30.68
N ARG A 758 -18.25 -40.42 -30.37
CA ARG A 758 -19.24 -41.48 -30.51
C ARG A 758 -19.54 -41.72 -31.98
N SER A 759 -19.70 -43.00 -32.35
CA SER A 759 -20.10 -43.37 -33.71
C SER A 759 -21.62 -43.29 -33.86
N ASP A 760 -22.05 -42.48 -34.81
CA ASP A 760 -23.46 -42.35 -35.18
C ASP A 760 -23.94 -43.58 -35.94
N LYS A 761 -25.00 -44.21 -35.43
CA LYS A 761 -25.69 -45.33 -36.08
C LYS A 761 -27.17 -44.98 -36.21
N TRP A 762 -27.52 -44.31 -37.29
CA TRP A 762 -28.91 -43.98 -37.63
C TRP A 762 -29.48 -45.00 -38.60
N LYS A 763 -30.78 -45.28 -38.47
CA LYS A 763 -31.51 -46.07 -39.47
C LYS A 763 -32.08 -45.11 -40.50
N GLU A 764 -31.91 -45.43 -41.78
CA GLU A 764 -32.59 -44.70 -42.85
C GLU A 764 -34.11 -44.80 -42.68
N LEU A 765 -34.79 -43.66 -42.75
CA LEU A 765 -36.24 -43.60 -42.76
C LEU A 765 -36.74 -43.91 -44.18
N SER A 766 -37.45 -45.02 -44.36
CA SER A 766 -38.05 -45.39 -45.64
C SER A 766 -39.46 -45.95 -45.45
N PRO A 767 -40.51 -45.33 -46.04
CA PRO A 767 -40.48 -44.07 -46.80
C PRO A 767 -40.17 -42.85 -45.90
N LEU A 768 -39.69 -41.76 -46.50
CA LEU A 768 -39.47 -40.49 -45.79
C LEU A 768 -40.81 -39.89 -45.34
N PRO A 769 -40.97 -39.52 -44.05
CA PRO A 769 -42.21 -38.93 -43.56
C PRO A 769 -42.40 -37.50 -44.10
N GLY A 770 -43.65 -37.08 -44.29
CA GLY A 770 -43.96 -35.70 -44.64
C GLY A 770 -43.57 -34.72 -43.52
N VAL A 771 -43.09 -33.53 -43.91
CA VAL A 771 -42.69 -32.46 -42.99
C VAL A 771 -43.37 -31.14 -43.37
N THR A 772 -43.84 -30.38 -42.39
CA THR A 772 -44.29 -28.99 -42.60
C THR A 772 -43.34 -28.00 -41.93
N VAL A 773 -42.76 -27.09 -42.69
CA VAL A 773 -41.96 -25.98 -42.20
C VAL A 773 -42.89 -24.83 -41.81
N LEU A 774 -42.76 -24.32 -40.58
CA LEU A 774 -43.57 -23.25 -40.02
C LEU A 774 -42.70 -21.99 -39.88
N ILE A 775 -43.07 -20.91 -40.56
CA ILE A 775 -42.33 -19.64 -40.57
C ILE A 775 -43.27 -18.53 -40.08
N PRO A 776 -43.16 -18.08 -38.80
CA PRO A 776 -43.89 -16.93 -38.33
C PRO A 776 -43.15 -15.63 -38.72
N ALA A 777 -43.83 -14.70 -39.38
CA ALA A 777 -43.26 -13.43 -39.83
C ALA A 777 -44.07 -12.23 -39.29
N HIS A 778 -43.37 -11.19 -38.81
CA HIS A 778 -43.99 -9.91 -38.47
C HIS A 778 -42.97 -8.79 -38.65
N ASN A 779 -43.17 -7.95 -39.67
CA ASN A 779 -42.26 -6.88 -40.06
C ASN A 779 -40.83 -7.34 -40.40
N GLU A 780 -40.71 -8.22 -41.40
CA GLU A 780 -39.47 -8.90 -41.81
C GLU A 780 -39.15 -8.68 -43.31
N GLU A 781 -39.57 -7.55 -43.88
CA GLU A 781 -39.46 -7.24 -45.32
C GLU A 781 -38.03 -7.37 -45.88
N SER A 782 -37.01 -7.15 -45.04
CA SER A 782 -35.60 -7.19 -45.43
C SER A 782 -35.02 -8.59 -45.61
N VAL A 783 -35.62 -9.61 -44.99
CA VAL A 783 -35.02 -10.96 -44.87
C VAL A 783 -35.97 -12.11 -45.28
N ILE A 784 -37.29 -11.89 -45.25
CA ILE A 784 -38.28 -12.96 -45.43
C ILE A 784 -38.15 -13.70 -46.77
N LEU A 785 -37.80 -13.00 -47.86
CA LEU A 785 -37.63 -13.62 -49.18
C LEU A 785 -36.46 -14.61 -49.21
N GLN A 786 -35.35 -14.26 -48.56
CA GLN A 786 -34.16 -15.12 -48.47
C GLN A 786 -34.46 -16.37 -47.65
N THR A 787 -35.12 -16.20 -46.50
CA THR A 787 -35.58 -17.29 -45.64
C THR A 787 -36.43 -18.31 -46.40
N VAL A 788 -37.54 -17.89 -47.02
CA VAL A 788 -38.43 -18.81 -47.75
C VAL A 788 -37.73 -19.47 -48.94
N THR A 789 -36.89 -18.72 -49.66
CA THR A 789 -36.09 -19.26 -50.78
C THR A 789 -35.11 -20.35 -50.30
N SER A 790 -34.43 -20.14 -49.17
CA SER A 790 -33.50 -21.12 -48.60
C SER A 790 -34.21 -22.42 -48.21
N VAL A 791 -35.43 -22.33 -47.68
CA VAL A 791 -36.24 -23.50 -47.34
C VAL A 791 -36.69 -24.24 -48.59
N LEU A 792 -37.14 -23.52 -49.64
CA LEU A 792 -37.52 -24.13 -50.91
C LEU A 792 -36.37 -24.83 -51.64
N ALA A 793 -35.13 -24.43 -51.36
CA ALA A 793 -33.91 -25.04 -51.88
C ALA A 793 -33.49 -26.33 -51.12
N SER A 794 -34.22 -26.72 -50.08
CA SER A 794 -33.91 -27.94 -49.33
C SER A 794 -34.04 -29.21 -50.19
N ASP A 795 -33.16 -30.18 -49.95
CA ASP A 795 -33.14 -31.47 -50.63
C ASP A 795 -34.22 -32.47 -50.14
N TYR A 796 -35.03 -32.09 -49.15
CA TYR A 796 -36.05 -32.96 -48.57
C TYR A 796 -37.31 -33.05 -49.46
N PRO A 797 -37.65 -34.21 -50.03
CA PRO A 797 -38.64 -34.32 -51.12
C PRO A 797 -40.10 -34.17 -50.67
N ALA A 798 -40.40 -34.45 -49.40
CA ALA A 798 -41.77 -34.48 -48.86
C ALA A 798 -42.04 -33.30 -47.90
N MET A 799 -41.71 -32.07 -48.30
CA MET A 799 -41.92 -30.87 -47.47
C MET A 799 -43.06 -29.96 -47.97
N ARG A 800 -43.72 -29.29 -47.02
CA ARG A 800 -44.63 -28.16 -47.26
C ARG A 800 -44.20 -26.99 -46.39
N ILE A 801 -44.44 -25.76 -46.82
CA ILE A 801 -44.07 -24.54 -46.10
C ILE A 801 -45.35 -23.79 -45.74
N VAL A 802 -45.51 -23.41 -44.48
CA VAL A 802 -46.58 -22.55 -44.00
C VAL A 802 -45.95 -21.28 -43.44
N VAL A 803 -46.17 -20.16 -44.11
CA VAL A 803 -45.73 -18.84 -43.68
C VAL A 803 -46.92 -18.11 -43.09
N VAL A 804 -46.80 -17.63 -41.85
CA VAL A 804 -47.85 -16.85 -41.19
C VAL A 804 -47.37 -15.41 -41.04
N ASP A 805 -47.96 -14.51 -41.83
CA ASP A 805 -47.82 -13.07 -41.66
C ASP A 805 -48.73 -12.61 -40.51
N ASP A 806 -48.13 -12.37 -39.34
CA ASP A 806 -48.79 -11.99 -38.10
C ASP A 806 -49.06 -10.49 -38.02
N GLY A 807 -49.77 -9.97 -39.02
CA GLY A 807 -50.24 -8.60 -39.08
C GLY A 807 -49.11 -7.61 -39.27
N SER A 808 -48.22 -7.86 -40.23
CA SER A 808 -47.14 -6.94 -40.58
C SER A 808 -47.68 -5.57 -41.03
N THR A 809 -46.94 -4.52 -40.70
CA THR A 809 -47.22 -3.13 -41.07
C THR A 809 -46.30 -2.60 -42.16
N ASP A 810 -45.35 -3.43 -42.60
CA ASP A 810 -44.38 -3.17 -43.67
C ASP A 810 -44.70 -4.03 -44.91
N ASP A 811 -43.79 -4.11 -45.88
CA ASP A 811 -44.04 -4.82 -47.14
C ASP A 811 -43.92 -6.36 -47.04
N THR A 812 -43.78 -6.94 -45.83
CA THR A 812 -43.62 -8.40 -45.64
C THR A 812 -44.73 -9.22 -46.31
N GLY A 813 -46.00 -8.89 -46.03
CA GLY A 813 -47.14 -9.61 -46.60
C GLY A 813 -47.22 -9.51 -48.13
N PRO A 814 -47.20 -8.29 -48.70
CA PRO A 814 -47.15 -8.11 -50.16
C PRO A 814 -45.99 -8.82 -50.85
N LEU A 815 -44.80 -8.83 -50.23
CA LEU A 815 -43.63 -9.52 -50.78
C LEU A 815 -43.81 -11.03 -50.82
N LEU A 816 -44.42 -11.62 -49.78
CA LEU A 816 -44.72 -13.05 -49.72
C LEU A 816 -45.70 -13.46 -50.84
N ASP A 817 -46.80 -12.72 -50.99
CA ASP A 817 -47.81 -12.99 -52.01
C ASP A 817 -47.21 -12.91 -53.42
N ALA A 818 -46.44 -11.86 -53.69
CA ALA A 818 -45.86 -11.61 -55.01
C ALA A 818 -44.82 -12.65 -55.45
N HIS A 819 -44.08 -13.26 -54.51
CA HIS A 819 -42.99 -14.18 -54.85
C HIS A 819 -43.36 -15.66 -54.67
N PHE A 820 -44.28 -15.98 -53.75
CA PHE A 820 -44.55 -17.36 -53.36
C PHE A 820 -46.04 -17.75 -53.40
N GLY A 821 -46.95 -16.83 -53.71
CA GLY A 821 -48.40 -17.11 -53.76
C GLY A 821 -48.81 -18.21 -54.75
N ASP A 822 -48.02 -18.42 -55.80
CA ASP A 822 -48.26 -19.43 -56.84
C ASP A 822 -47.49 -20.77 -56.62
N ASP A 823 -46.59 -20.87 -55.63
CA ASP A 823 -45.85 -22.12 -55.37
C ASP A 823 -46.73 -23.09 -54.56
N ALA A 824 -47.09 -24.23 -55.15
CA ALA A 824 -47.97 -25.23 -54.52
C ALA A 824 -47.42 -25.85 -53.23
N ARG A 825 -46.13 -25.67 -52.92
CA ARG A 825 -45.50 -26.11 -51.66
C ARG A 825 -45.64 -25.07 -50.56
N VAL A 826 -45.95 -23.81 -50.87
CA VAL A 826 -46.03 -22.69 -49.93
C VAL A 826 -47.48 -22.32 -49.66
N GLN A 827 -47.84 -22.21 -48.39
CA GLN A 827 -49.11 -21.69 -47.94
C GLN A 827 -48.88 -20.43 -47.11
N ILE A 828 -49.41 -19.30 -47.57
CA ILE A 828 -49.31 -18.02 -46.89
C ILE A 828 -50.61 -17.76 -46.11
N ILE A 829 -50.49 -17.35 -44.86
CA ILE A 829 -51.61 -17.04 -43.97
C ILE A 829 -51.42 -15.64 -43.41
N HIS A 830 -52.32 -14.71 -43.76
CA HIS A 830 -52.35 -13.39 -43.14
C HIS A 830 -53.32 -13.38 -41.95
N GLN A 831 -52.86 -12.88 -40.81
CA GLN A 831 -53.69 -12.72 -39.62
C GLN A 831 -53.48 -11.35 -38.95
N VAL A 832 -54.35 -11.00 -38.00
CA VAL A 832 -54.10 -9.84 -37.13
C VAL A 832 -53.01 -10.23 -36.12
N ASN A 833 -52.08 -9.31 -35.83
CA ASN A 833 -50.98 -9.53 -34.89
C ASN A 833 -51.50 -10.09 -33.55
N ARG A 834 -51.11 -11.34 -33.25
CA ARG A 834 -51.42 -12.05 -32.01
C ARG A 834 -50.17 -12.62 -31.33
N GLY A 835 -48.99 -12.31 -31.86
CA GLY A 835 -47.69 -12.75 -31.39
C GLY A 835 -47.26 -14.10 -31.99
N LYS A 836 -45.94 -14.31 -31.98
CA LYS A 836 -45.26 -15.48 -32.56
C LYS A 836 -45.85 -16.83 -32.14
N ALA A 837 -46.12 -17.04 -30.85
CA ALA A 837 -46.73 -18.28 -30.37
C ALA A 837 -48.12 -18.53 -30.97
N ALA A 838 -48.94 -17.49 -31.17
CA ALA A 838 -50.24 -17.62 -31.80
C ALA A 838 -50.11 -17.95 -33.30
N ALA A 839 -49.19 -17.28 -34.00
CA ALA A 839 -48.87 -17.56 -35.40
C ALA A 839 -48.39 -19.01 -35.60
N LEU A 840 -47.47 -19.49 -34.75
CA LEU A 840 -47.00 -20.88 -34.79
C LEU A 840 -48.12 -21.90 -34.51
N ASN A 841 -49.02 -21.64 -33.56
CA ASN A 841 -50.18 -22.52 -33.33
C ASN A 841 -51.16 -22.52 -34.52
N HIS A 842 -51.34 -21.38 -35.19
CA HIS A 842 -52.17 -21.31 -36.39
C HIS A 842 -51.55 -22.14 -37.52
N ALA A 843 -50.24 -22.00 -37.76
CA ALA A 843 -49.49 -22.81 -38.69
C ALA A 843 -49.56 -24.32 -38.35
N LEU A 844 -49.45 -24.67 -37.07
CA LEU A 844 -49.56 -26.04 -36.58
C LEU A 844 -50.96 -26.64 -36.80
N SER A 845 -52.01 -25.81 -36.69
CA SER A 845 -53.40 -26.26 -36.85
C SER A 845 -53.76 -26.65 -38.28
N VAL A 846 -53.10 -26.02 -39.26
CA VAL A 846 -53.29 -26.32 -40.69
C VAL A 846 -52.29 -27.34 -41.23
N SER A 847 -51.24 -27.67 -40.46
CA SER A 847 -50.25 -28.68 -40.83
C SER A 847 -50.85 -30.09 -40.76
N GLU A 848 -50.78 -30.84 -41.87
CA GLU A 848 -51.30 -32.21 -41.98
C GLU A 848 -50.24 -33.29 -41.71
N THR A 849 -48.98 -32.90 -41.49
CA THR A 849 -47.85 -33.81 -41.37
C THR A 849 -47.58 -34.23 -39.93
N GLU A 850 -46.89 -35.36 -39.74
CA GLU A 850 -46.53 -35.86 -38.40
C GLU A 850 -45.41 -35.02 -37.76
N TYR A 851 -44.54 -34.43 -38.59
CA TYR A 851 -43.37 -33.67 -38.14
C TYR A 851 -43.42 -32.25 -38.66
N VAL A 852 -43.07 -31.31 -37.80
CA VAL A 852 -43.00 -29.89 -38.12
C VAL A 852 -41.59 -29.35 -37.87
N VAL A 853 -41.13 -28.45 -38.73
CA VAL A 853 -39.86 -27.74 -38.54
C VAL A 853 -40.17 -26.27 -38.33
N THR A 854 -39.71 -25.69 -37.23
CA THR A 854 -39.85 -24.25 -36.98
C THR A 854 -38.59 -23.55 -37.47
N ILE A 855 -38.77 -22.49 -38.26
CA ILE A 855 -37.70 -21.61 -38.77
C ILE A 855 -38.14 -20.17 -38.54
N ASP A 856 -37.26 -19.35 -37.98
CA ASP A 856 -37.53 -17.91 -37.79
C ASP A 856 -37.45 -17.17 -39.13
N ALA A 857 -38.20 -16.08 -39.30
CA ALA A 857 -38.31 -15.34 -40.56
C ALA A 857 -36.99 -14.69 -41.05
N ASP A 858 -35.96 -14.64 -40.20
CA ASP A 858 -34.62 -14.08 -40.42
C ASP A 858 -33.52 -15.16 -40.53
N THR A 859 -33.90 -16.41 -40.83
CA THR A 859 -32.99 -17.55 -40.80
C THR A 859 -32.93 -18.28 -42.14
N GLU A 860 -31.72 -18.37 -42.69
CA GLU A 860 -31.42 -19.18 -43.87
C GLU A 860 -30.94 -20.58 -43.45
N ILE A 861 -31.32 -21.63 -44.17
CA ILE A 861 -30.87 -23.00 -43.88
C ILE A 861 -30.00 -23.58 -45.01
N GLU A 862 -29.06 -24.46 -44.65
CA GLU A 862 -28.33 -25.24 -45.67
C GLU A 862 -29.28 -26.23 -46.37
N PRO A 863 -29.05 -26.55 -47.67
CA PRO A 863 -29.95 -27.41 -48.43
C PRO A 863 -30.25 -28.78 -47.78
N ASP A 864 -29.27 -29.35 -47.09
CA ASP A 864 -29.36 -30.66 -46.43
C ASP A 864 -29.81 -30.61 -44.96
N ALA A 865 -30.13 -29.42 -44.42
CA ALA A 865 -30.42 -29.23 -43.00
C ALA A 865 -31.67 -30.00 -42.54
N ILE A 866 -32.77 -29.94 -43.30
CA ILE A 866 -34.02 -30.66 -42.96
C ILE A 866 -33.79 -32.18 -43.03
N SER A 867 -33.11 -32.67 -44.06
CA SER A 867 -32.77 -34.09 -44.20
C SER A 867 -31.95 -34.62 -43.02
N LYS A 868 -30.97 -33.84 -42.56
CA LYS A 868 -30.15 -34.18 -41.38
C LYS A 868 -30.95 -34.16 -40.07
N LEU A 869 -31.89 -33.24 -39.90
CA LEU A 869 -32.79 -33.28 -38.74
C LEU A 869 -33.67 -34.53 -38.79
N MET A 870 -34.28 -34.83 -39.93
CA MET A 870 -35.28 -35.90 -40.02
C MET A 870 -34.72 -37.29 -39.72
N ARG A 871 -33.44 -37.58 -40.00
CA ARG A 871 -32.82 -38.91 -39.80
C ARG A 871 -32.94 -39.47 -38.37
N HIS A 872 -33.06 -38.60 -37.37
CA HIS A 872 -33.13 -39.01 -35.96
C HIS A 872 -34.50 -39.47 -35.49
N PHE A 873 -35.58 -39.15 -36.20
CA PHE A 873 -36.94 -39.54 -35.81
C PHE A 873 -37.23 -41.04 -35.96
N SER A 874 -36.22 -41.84 -36.34
CA SER A 874 -36.24 -43.29 -36.20
C SER A 874 -36.34 -43.76 -34.74
N ASP A 875 -35.99 -42.92 -33.76
CA ASP A 875 -36.32 -43.15 -32.34
C ASP A 875 -37.76 -42.67 -32.01
N PRO A 876 -38.69 -43.56 -31.66
CA PRO A 876 -40.06 -43.18 -31.33
C PRO A 876 -40.17 -42.36 -30.03
N LYS A 877 -39.15 -42.34 -29.17
CA LYS A 877 -39.13 -41.54 -27.93
C LYS A 877 -38.58 -40.12 -28.15
N LEU A 878 -38.10 -39.82 -29.35
CA LEU A 878 -37.61 -38.50 -29.73
C LEU A 878 -38.78 -37.61 -30.13
N ALA A 879 -38.93 -36.51 -29.39
CA ALA A 879 -39.96 -35.51 -29.63
C ALA A 879 -39.44 -34.32 -30.45
N ALA A 880 -38.16 -33.96 -30.29
CA ALA A 880 -37.61 -32.78 -30.93
C ALA A 880 -36.11 -32.90 -31.16
N ILE A 881 -35.59 -32.15 -32.14
CA ILE A 881 -34.17 -32.07 -32.46
C ILE A 881 -33.83 -30.61 -32.68
N ALA A 882 -32.79 -30.15 -31.98
CA ALA A 882 -32.20 -28.84 -32.19
C ALA A 882 -31.16 -28.87 -33.30
N GLY A 883 -31.26 -27.96 -34.27
CA GLY A 883 -30.21 -27.72 -35.25
C GLY A 883 -29.09 -26.81 -34.73
N ASN A 884 -28.01 -26.73 -35.50
CA ASN A 884 -26.85 -25.88 -35.25
C ASN A 884 -27.08 -24.50 -35.88
N VAL A 885 -27.41 -23.52 -35.06
CA VAL A 885 -27.60 -22.13 -35.50
C VAL A 885 -26.25 -21.42 -35.47
N LYS A 886 -25.92 -20.68 -36.54
CA LYS A 886 -24.69 -19.90 -36.71
C LYS A 886 -25.02 -18.46 -37.08
N VAL A 887 -24.18 -17.53 -36.63
CA VAL A 887 -24.32 -16.10 -36.98
C VAL A 887 -23.78 -15.87 -38.39
N GLY A 888 -24.57 -15.26 -39.28
CA GLY A 888 -24.14 -14.93 -40.65
C GLY A 888 -23.34 -13.62 -40.75
N ASN A 889 -23.80 -12.55 -40.10
CA ASN A 889 -23.25 -11.19 -40.24
C ASN A 889 -22.06 -10.87 -39.31
N ARG A 890 -20.93 -11.56 -39.48
CA ARG A 890 -19.75 -11.50 -38.58
C ARG A 890 -18.77 -10.34 -38.83
N SER A 891 -19.26 -9.20 -39.33
CA SER A 891 -18.44 -8.05 -39.75
C SER A 891 -18.00 -7.13 -38.60
N ARG A 892 -18.66 -7.18 -37.43
CA ARG A 892 -18.42 -6.29 -36.28
C ARG A 892 -18.01 -7.07 -35.03
N TRP A 893 -17.34 -6.40 -34.08
CA TRP A 893 -16.95 -7.01 -32.80
C TRP A 893 -18.13 -7.61 -32.04
N LEU A 894 -19.29 -6.93 -32.03
CA LEU A 894 -20.49 -7.38 -31.33
C LEU A 894 -21.04 -8.70 -31.90
N THR A 895 -21.12 -8.79 -33.23
CA THR A 895 -21.61 -9.99 -33.92
C THR A 895 -20.59 -11.13 -33.86
N ARG A 896 -19.28 -10.83 -33.84
CA ARG A 896 -18.21 -11.81 -33.56
C ARG A 896 -18.28 -12.37 -32.14
N TRP A 897 -18.52 -11.55 -31.11
CA TRP A 897 -18.73 -12.04 -29.74
C TRP A 897 -20.00 -12.88 -29.59
N GLN A 898 -21.06 -12.53 -30.32
CA GLN A 898 -22.26 -13.37 -30.36
C GLN A 898 -22.00 -14.70 -31.06
N ALA A 899 -21.25 -14.72 -32.16
CA ALA A 899 -20.82 -15.96 -32.81
C ALA A 899 -19.99 -16.84 -31.85
N LEU A 900 -19.06 -16.23 -31.09
CA LEU A 900 -18.29 -16.91 -30.05
C LEU A 900 -19.20 -17.53 -28.98
N GLU A 901 -20.22 -16.80 -28.51
CA GLU A 901 -21.19 -17.33 -27.53
C GLU A 901 -21.99 -18.51 -28.08
N TYR A 902 -22.40 -18.47 -29.35
CA TYR A 902 -23.12 -19.58 -29.98
C TYR A 902 -22.25 -20.85 -30.00
N ILE A 903 -20.98 -20.73 -30.39
CA ILE A 903 -20.04 -21.87 -30.41
C ILE A 903 -19.79 -22.39 -28.97
N THR A 904 -19.48 -21.50 -28.04
CA THR A 904 -18.98 -21.86 -26.71
C THR A 904 -20.07 -22.21 -25.70
N SER A 905 -21.21 -21.54 -25.74
CA SER A 905 -22.28 -21.70 -24.73
C SER A 905 -23.53 -22.36 -25.28
N GLN A 906 -23.82 -22.28 -26.59
CA GLN A 906 -24.98 -23.00 -27.14
C GLN A 906 -24.59 -24.36 -27.71
N ASN A 907 -23.67 -24.41 -28.66
CA ASN A 907 -23.35 -25.64 -29.40
C ASN A 907 -22.63 -26.66 -28.52
N MET A 908 -21.59 -26.23 -27.80
CA MET A 908 -20.86 -27.10 -26.88
C MET A 908 -21.77 -27.64 -25.76
N GLU A 909 -22.63 -26.80 -25.18
CA GLU A 909 -23.57 -27.24 -24.14
C GLU A 909 -24.62 -28.20 -24.67
N LYS A 910 -25.23 -27.91 -25.84
CA LYS A 910 -26.22 -28.81 -26.46
C LYS A 910 -25.59 -30.18 -26.77
N ARG A 911 -24.36 -30.21 -27.28
CA ARG A 911 -23.62 -31.46 -27.52
C ARG A 911 -23.42 -32.26 -26.23
N ALA A 912 -22.94 -31.61 -25.17
CA ALA A 912 -22.78 -32.27 -23.87
C ALA A 912 -24.11 -32.72 -23.26
N PHE A 913 -25.17 -31.93 -23.45
CA PHE A 913 -26.48 -32.18 -22.87
C PHE A 913 -27.30 -33.19 -23.65
N ASP A 914 -27.01 -33.44 -24.93
CA ASP A 914 -27.63 -34.51 -25.71
C ASP A 914 -27.32 -35.89 -25.10
N LEU A 915 -26.04 -36.13 -24.74
CA LEU A 915 -25.60 -37.33 -24.01
C LEU A 915 -26.43 -37.65 -22.77
N LEU A 916 -26.75 -36.60 -22.00
CA LEU A 916 -27.50 -36.68 -20.75
C LEU A 916 -29.01 -36.50 -20.97
N ASN A 917 -29.42 -36.27 -22.23
CA ASN A 917 -30.77 -35.94 -22.61
C ASN A 917 -31.32 -34.80 -21.74
N CYS A 918 -30.62 -33.68 -21.64
CA CYS A 918 -30.95 -32.55 -20.76
C CYS A 918 -30.94 -31.19 -21.47
N ILE A 919 -31.13 -31.18 -22.79
CA ILE A 919 -31.33 -29.97 -23.60
C ILE A 919 -32.55 -29.19 -23.09
N THR A 920 -32.37 -27.89 -22.86
CA THR A 920 -33.38 -27.00 -22.29
C THR A 920 -33.98 -26.01 -23.28
N VAL A 921 -33.38 -25.86 -24.46
CA VAL A 921 -33.90 -25.01 -25.53
C VAL A 921 -33.61 -25.65 -26.89
N VAL A 922 -34.66 -25.94 -27.65
CA VAL A 922 -34.60 -26.16 -29.10
C VAL A 922 -34.86 -24.80 -29.76
N PRO A 923 -33.90 -24.24 -30.50
CA PRO A 923 -34.01 -22.87 -31.00
C PRO A 923 -35.12 -22.73 -32.04
N GLY A 924 -35.87 -21.62 -31.99
CA GLY A 924 -36.89 -21.29 -33.00
C GLY A 924 -36.35 -21.18 -34.43
N ALA A 925 -35.09 -20.78 -34.59
CA ALA A 925 -34.41 -20.63 -35.87
C ALA A 925 -34.24 -21.95 -36.65
N LEU A 926 -34.04 -23.10 -35.96
CA LEU A 926 -33.96 -24.41 -36.60
C LEU A 926 -34.28 -25.52 -35.60
N GLY A 927 -35.54 -25.93 -35.54
CA GLY A 927 -36.00 -26.99 -34.65
C GLY A 927 -36.99 -27.92 -35.35
N ALA A 928 -36.72 -29.22 -35.33
CA ALA A 928 -37.66 -30.22 -35.83
C ALA A 928 -38.42 -30.86 -34.66
N TRP A 929 -39.72 -31.08 -34.83
CA TRP A 929 -40.63 -31.50 -33.77
C TRP A 929 -41.61 -32.55 -34.26
N ARG A 930 -41.92 -33.53 -33.39
CA ARG A 930 -43.06 -34.43 -33.55
C ARG A 930 -44.32 -33.70 -33.12
N LYS A 931 -45.31 -33.56 -34.02
CA LYS A 931 -46.56 -32.84 -33.76
C LYS A 931 -47.29 -33.34 -32.51
N ALA A 932 -47.38 -34.66 -32.34
CA ALA A 932 -48.00 -35.29 -31.18
C ALA A 932 -47.35 -34.88 -29.83
N ALA A 933 -46.05 -34.59 -29.82
CA ALA A 933 -45.36 -34.16 -28.61
C ALA A 933 -45.77 -32.72 -28.23
N ILE A 934 -45.87 -31.81 -29.21
CA ILE A 934 -46.37 -30.43 -29.01
C ILE A 934 -47.81 -30.45 -28.50
N GLU A 935 -48.67 -31.27 -29.10
CA GLU A 935 -50.06 -31.42 -28.69
C GLU A 935 -50.17 -31.97 -27.25
N SER A 936 -49.34 -32.95 -26.90
CA SER A 936 -49.30 -33.51 -25.53
C SER A 936 -48.83 -32.50 -24.48
N ALA A 937 -48.01 -31.52 -24.87
CA ALA A 937 -47.58 -30.41 -24.01
C ALA A 937 -48.65 -29.31 -23.85
N GLY A 938 -49.75 -29.39 -24.61
CA GLY A 938 -50.83 -28.41 -24.60
C GLY A 938 -50.68 -27.27 -25.62
N GLY A 939 -49.88 -27.49 -26.68
CA GLY A 939 -49.59 -26.49 -27.71
C GLY A 939 -48.45 -25.54 -27.33
N ILE A 940 -48.22 -24.54 -28.18
CA ILE A 940 -47.18 -23.53 -27.95
C ILE A 940 -47.76 -22.40 -27.11
N THR A 941 -47.38 -22.28 -25.84
CA THR A 941 -48.01 -21.29 -24.94
C THR A 941 -47.41 -19.89 -25.06
N ALA A 942 -48.27 -18.87 -24.93
CA ALA A 942 -47.88 -17.44 -25.00
C ALA A 942 -47.69 -16.77 -23.61
N ASP A 943 -47.64 -17.56 -22.53
CA ASP A 943 -47.45 -17.04 -21.16
C ASP A 943 -45.97 -16.75 -20.83
N THR A 944 -45.04 -17.05 -21.75
CA THR A 944 -43.61 -16.74 -21.70
C THR A 944 -43.15 -16.07 -22.99
N VAL A 945 -42.13 -15.19 -22.92
CA VAL A 945 -41.57 -14.50 -24.11
C VAL A 945 -40.52 -15.32 -24.90
N ALA A 946 -40.18 -16.51 -24.41
CA ALA A 946 -39.34 -17.50 -25.07
C ALA A 946 -40.11 -18.83 -25.15
N GLU A 947 -41.04 -18.89 -26.10
CA GLU A 947 -41.96 -20.01 -26.32
C GLU A 947 -41.24 -21.33 -26.60
N ASP A 948 -40.08 -21.24 -27.24
CA ASP A 948 -39.22 -22.34 -27.62
C ASP A 948 -38.57 -23.03 -26.41
N ALA A 949 -38.01 -22.25 -25.48
CA ALA A 949 -37.46 -22.73 -24.22
C ALA A 949 -38.53 -23.34 -23.32
N ASP A 950 -39.71 -22.71 -23.23
CA ASP A 950 -40.82 -23.25 -22.43
C ASP A 950 -41.37 -24.57 -22.99
N LEU A 951 -41.61 -24.64 -24.31
CA LEU A 951 -42.07 -25.86 -24.98
C LEU A 951 -41.07 -27.01 -24.78
N THR A 952 -39.78 -26.71 -24.91
CA THR A 952 -38.69 -27.67 -24.69
C THR A 952 -38.78 -28.28 -23.29
N ILE A 953 -38.88 -27.45 -22.25
CA ILE A 953 -38.99 -27.91 -20.86
C ILE A 953 -40.32 -28.66 -20.62
N ALA A 954 -41.43 -28.21 -21.20
CA ALA A 954 -42.73 -28.85 -21.07
C ALA A 954 -42.74 -30.27 -21.67
N ILE A 955 -42.17 -30.45 -22.86
CA ILE A 955 -42.04 -31.76 -23.52
C ILE A 955 -41.12 -32.69 -22.71
N ARG A 956 -40.00 -32.16 -22.20
CA ARG A 956 -39.09 -32.91 -21.31
C ARG A 956 -39.79 -33.35 -20.02
N ARG A 957 -40.63 -32.49 -19.45
CA ARG A 957 -41.42 -32.80 -18.23
C ARG A 957 -42.38 -33.97 -18.44
N LEU A 958 -42.83 -34.21 -19.67
CA LEU A 958 -43.66 -35.34 -20.06
C LEU A 958 -42.86 -36.64 -20.30
N GLY A 959 -41.53 -36.60 -20.23
CA GLY A 959 -40.65 -37.76 -20.37
C GLY A 959 -40.10 -38.01 -21.78
N TRP A 960 -40.40 -37.12 -22.74
CA TRP A 960 -39.86 -37.18 -24.09
C TRP A 960 -38.36 -36.87 -24.14
N ARG A 961 -37.68 -37.40 -25.17
CA ARG A 961 -36.27 -37.09 -25.48
C ARG A 961 -36.16 -35.94 -26.47
N ILE A 962 -35.07 -35.19 -26.34
CA ILE A 962 -34.70 -34.10 -27.25
C ILE A 962 -33.24 -34.31 -27.63
N GLY A 963 -32.96 -34.27 -28.93
CA GLY A 963 -31.63 -34.47 -29.49
C GLY A 963 -31.01 -33.20 -30.07
N TYR A 964 -29.74 -33.27 -30.45
CA TYR A 964 -29.02 -32.20 -31.13
C TYR A 964 -28.34 -32.72 -32.41
N GLU A 965 -28.53 -32.02 -33.53
CA GLU A 965 -27.88 -32.34 -34.79
C GLU A 965 -26.88 -31.22 -35.16
N GLU A 966 -25.59 -31.53 -35.07
CA GLU A 966 -24.52 -30.56 -35.31
C GLU A 966 -24.37 -30.16 -36.79
N GLU A 967 -24.74 -31.05 -37.72
CA GLU A 967 -24.52 -30.88 -39.15
C GLU A 967 -25.69 -30.15 -39.85
N ALA A 968 -26.85 -30.03 -39.19
CA ALA A 968 -28.00 -29.28 -39.68
C ALA A 968 -27.80 -27.80 -39.36
N ILE A 969 -27.27 -27.05 -40.33
CA ILE A 969 -26.82 -25.67 -40.13
C ILE A 969 -27.90 -24.68 -40.58
N ALA A 970 -28.12 -23.67 -39.74
CA ALA A 970 -28.93 -22.48 -40.04
C ALA A 970 -28.11 -21.20 -39.79
N TRP A 971 -28.23 -20.21 -40.67
CA TRP A 971 -27.57 -18.92 -40.59
C TRP A 971 -28.59 -17.83 -40.21
N THR A 972 -28.34 -17.12 -39.11
CA THR A 972 -29.21 -16.05 -38.60
C THR A 972 -28.44 -14.73 -38.47
N GLU A 973 -29.17 -13.61 -38.51
CA GLU A 973 -28.59 -12.28 -38.29
C GLU A 973 -28.47 -11.92 -36.81
N ALA A 974 -27.26 -11.57 -36.37
CA ALA A 974 -27.00 -11.05 -35.03
C ALA A 974 -27.18 -9.53 -34.97
N PRO A 975 -27.68 -8.96 -33.85
CA PRO A 975 -27.76 -7.51 -33.67
C PRO A 975 -26.41 -6.79 -33.80
N GLU A 976 -26.34 -5.77 -34.66
CA GLU A 976 -25.11 -4.99 -34.89
C GLU A 976 -24.86 -3.87 -33.86
N THR A 977 -25.86 -3.53 -33.04
CA THR A 977 -25.79 -2.43 -32.07
C THR A 977 -26.04 -2.90 -30.63
N PRO A 978 -25.40 -2.29 -29.61
CA PRO A 978 -25.61 -2.66 -28.21
C PRO A 978 -27.07 -2.58 -27.76
N GLY A 979 -27.82 -1.57 -28.22
CA GLY A 979 -29.23 -1.41 -27.87
C GLY A 979 -30.11 -2.55 -28.42
N ALA A 980 -29.87 -2.97 -29.67
CA ALA A 980 -30.57 -4.10 -30.26
C ALA A 980 -30.18 -5.42 -29.58
N LEU A 981 -28.90 -5.63 -29.27
CA LEU A 981 -28.44 -6.79 -28.51
C LEU A 981 -29.06 -6.86 -27.12
N ILE A 982 -29.09 -5.76 -26.37
CA ILE A 982 -29.71 -5.71 -25.03
C ILE A 982 -31.19 -6.09 -25.11
N ARG A 983 -31.93 -5.65 -26.13
CA ARG A 983 -33.34 -6.03 -26.31
C ARG A 983 -33.50 -7.53 -26.57
N GLN A 984 -32.72 -8.07 -27.50
CA GLN A 984 -32.73 -9.50 -27.83
C GLN A 984 -32.39 -10.34 -26.59
N ARG A 985 -31.28 -10.03 -25.91
CA ARG A 985 -30.81 -10.78 -24.74
C ARG A 985 -31.70 -10.62 -23.53
N PHE A 986 -32.30 -9.44 -23.33
CA PHE A 986 -33.33 -9.27 -22.30
C PHE A 986 -34.50 -10.20 -22.53
N ARG A 987 -34.99 -10.34 -23.77
CA ARG A 987 -36.07 -11.29 -24.08
C ARG A 987 -35.66 -12.72 -23.75
N TRP A 988 -34.45 -13.13 -24.13
CA TRP A 988 -33.96 -14.50 -23.89
C TRP A 988 -33.76 -14.77 -22.40
N THR A 989 -33.01 -13.93 -21.69
CA THR A 989 -32.76 -14.09 -20.25
C THR A 989 -34.05 -14.02 -19.43
N PHE A 990 -34.96 -13.09 -19.76
CA PHE A 990 -36.26 -12.99 -19.11
C PHE A 990 -37.15 -14.20 -19.41
N GLY A 991 -37.17 -14.67 -20.66
CA GLY A 991 -37.89 -15.86 -21.08
C GLY A 991 -37.37 -17.11 -20.38
N THR A 992 -36.06 -17.33 -20.32
CA THR A 992 -35.44 -18.42 -19.55
C THR A 992 -35.82 -18.35 -18.07
N LEU A 993 -35.84 -17.15 -17.47
CA LEU A 993 -36.28 -16.95 -16.08
C LEU A 993 -37.78 -17.29 -15.90
N GLN A 994 -38.63 -16.94 -16.86
CA GLN A 994 -40.05 -17.31 -16.86
C GLN A 994 -40.24 -18.82 -16.97
N SER A 995 -39.58 -19.47 -17.93
CA SER A 995 -39.68 -20.93 -18.13
C SER A 995 -39.14 -21.70 -16.92
N PHE A 996 -38.00 -21.28 -16.36
CA PHE A 996 -37.49 -21.83 -15.10
C PHE A 996 -38.52 -21.69 -13.98
N TRP A 997 -39.11 -20.50 -13.81
CA TRP A 997 -40.08 -20.25 -12.75
C TRP A 997 -41.38 -21.04 -12.93
N LYS A 998 -41.87 -21.18 -14.16
CA LYS A 998 -43.06 -21.96 -14.52
C LYS A 998 -42.89 -23.44 -14.17
N HIS A 999 -41.70 -23.99 -14.34
CA HIS A 999 -41.38 -25.41 -14.10
C HIS A 999 -40.57 -25.67 -12.81
N ARG A 1000 -40.48 -24.68 -11.91
CA ARG A 1000 -39.67 -24.75 -10.66
C ARG A 1000 -40.05 -25.91 -9.74
N ASP A 1001 -41.28 -26.40 -9.84
CA ASP A 1001 -41.79 -27.54 -9.07
C ASP A 1001 -41.17 -28.88 -9.48
N THR A 1002 -40.37 -28.92 -10.54
CA THR A 1002 -39.62 -30.11 -10.97
C THR A 1002 -38.16 -30.13 -10.47
N LEU A 1003 -37.67 -29.03 -9.90
CA LEU A 1003 -36.30 -28.87 -9.41
C LEU A 1003 -35.98 -29.89 -8.29
N PHE A 1004 -34.87 -30.60 -8.43
CA PHE A 1004 -34.38 -31.63 -7.50
C PHE A 1004 -35.37 -32.79 -7.24
N ARG A 1005 -36.31 -33.04 -8.16
CA ARG A 1005 -37.24 -34.17 -8.05
C ARG A 1005 -36.80 -35.35 -8.92
N PRO A 1006 -36.44 -36.50 -8.33
CA PRO A 1006 -35.99 -37.69 -9.09
C PRO A 1006 -36.96 -38.18 -10.16
N LYS A 1007 -38.27 -37.99 -9.98
CA LYS A 1007 -39.31 -38.38 -10.94
C LYS A 1007 -39.09 -37.80 -12.36
N TYR A 1008 -38.46 -36.63 -12.47
CA TYR A 1008 -38.22 -35.97 -13.76
C TYR A 1008 -36.81 -36.23 -14.32
N GLY A 1009 -36.06 -37.18 -13.74
CA GLY A 1009 -34.75 -37.60 -14.23
C GLY A 1009 -33.74 -36.45 -14.37
N THR A 1010 -33.06 -36.39 -15.52
CA THR A 1010 -32.03 -35.38 -15.79
C THR A 1010 -32.58 -33.96 -15.93
N LEU A 1011 -33.88 -33.78 -16.21
CA LEU A 1011 -34.51 -32.46 -16.20
C LEU A 1011 -34.46 -31.83 -14.80
N GLY A 1012 -34.85 -32.60 -13.78
CA GLY A 1012 -34.94 -32.12 -12.39
C GLY A 1012 -33.59 -32.00 -11.69
N TRP A 1013 -32.63 -32.88 -12.01
CA TRP A 1013 -31.33 -32.97 -11.32
C TRP A 1013 -30.15 -32.32 -12.05
N ILE A 1014 -30.25 -32.10 -13.36
CA ILE A 1014 -29.13 -31.56 -14.17
C ILE A 1014 -29.56 -30.27 -14.86
N ALA A 1015 -30.60 -30.32 -15.70
CA ALA A 1015 -31.00 -29.19 -16.55
C ALA A 1015 -31.43 -27.95 -15.75
N LEU A 1016 -32.42 -28.08 -14.87
CA LEU A 1016 -32.91 -26.94 -14.09
C LEU A 1016 -31.90 -26.41 -13.06
N PRO A 1017 -31.16 -27.26 -12.33
CA PRO A 1017 -30.06 -26.78 -11.48
C PRO A 1017 -28.99 -26.05 -12.28
N ASN A 1018 -28.66 -26.51 -13.51
CA ASN A 1018 -27.71 -25.81 -14.37
C ASN A 1018 -28.21 -24.40 -14.76
N ILE A 1019 -29.47 -24.26 -15.17
CA ILE A 1019 -30.07 -22.93 -15.44
C ILE A 1019 -30.00 -22.06 -14.19
N PHE A 1020 -30.44 -22.58 -13.04
CA PHE A 1020 -30.48 -21.82 -11.81
C PHE A 1020 -29.10 -21.33 -11.35
N VAL A 1021 -28.12 -22.22 -11.27
CA VAL A 1021 -26.80 -21.90 -10.73
C VAL A 1021 -25.97 -21.10 -11.74
N PHE A 1022 -25.86 -21.56 -12.99
CA PHE A 1022 -24.90 -21.03 -13.95
C PHE A 1022 -25.44 -19.92 -14.85
N GLN A 1023 -26.75 -19.89 -15.11
CA GLN A 1023 -27.36 -18.86 -15.96
C GLN A 1023 -28.03 -17.73 -15.14
N LEU A 1024 -28.44 -17.99 -13.90
CA LEU A 1024 -29.11 -17.00 -13.05
C LEU A 1024 -28.25 -16.54 -11.86
N VAL A 1025 -27.81 -17.44 -10.96
CA VAL A 1025 -27.17 -17.06 -9.69
C VAL A 1025 -25.73 -16.56 -9.86
N LEU A 1026 -24.84 -17.34 -10.48
CA LEU A 1026 -23.42 -16.98 -10.62
C LEU A 1026 -23.20 -15.69 -11.44
N PRO A 1027 -23.93 -15.45 -12.55
CA PRO A 1027 -23.79 -14.20 -13.29
C PRO A 1027 -24.25 -12.96 -12.50
N LEU A 1028 -25.14 -13.09 -11.50
CA LEU A 1028 -25.51 -11.96 -10.62
C LEU A 1028 -24.40 -11.58 -9.63
N ILE A 1029 -23.56 -12.54 -9.25
CA ILE A 1029 -22.44 -12.35 -8.31
C ILE A 1029 -21.19 -11.86 -9.04
N SER A 1030 -20.99 -12.27 -10.29
CA SER A 1030 -19.79 -11.98 -11.10
C SER A 1030 -19.37 -10.49 -11.15
N PRO A 1031 -20.26 -9.48 -11.21
CA PRO A 1031 -19.88 -8.07 -11.20
C PRO A 1031 -19.12 -7.65 -9.93
N ILE A 1032 -19.41 -8.27 -8.78
CA ILE A 1032 -18.72 -7.99 -7.52
C ILE A 1032 -17.24 -8.34 -7.66
N ILE A 1033 -16.92 -9.43 -8.35
CA ILE A 1033 -15.54 -9.87 -8.60
C ILE A 1033 -14.79 -8.84 -9.45
N ASP A 1034 -15.41 -8.39 -10.55
CA ASP A 1034 -14.80 -7.40 -11.43
C ASP A 1034 -14.60 -6.06 -10.69
N LEU A 1035 -15.55 -5.64 -9.85
CA LEU A 1035 -15.43 -4.43 -9.02
C LEU A 1035 -14.37 -4.55 -7.94
N MET A 1036 -14.23 -5.71 -7.29
CA MET A 1036 -13.17 -5.95 -6.31
C MET A 1036 -11.79 -5.93 -6.94
N PHE A 1037 -11.63 -6.52 -8.13
CA PHE A 1037 -10.38 -6.46 -8.89
C PHE A 1037 -10.02 -5.02 -9.25
N LEU A 1038 -10.96 -4.25 -9.79
CA LEU A 1038 -10.74 -2.82 -10.09
C LEU A 1038 -10.47 -2.01 -8.82
N GLY A 1039 -11.15 -2.32 -7.72
CA GLY A 1039 -10.93 -1.72 -6.41
C GLY A 1039 -9.53 -1.99 -5.88
N SER A 1040 -9.00 -3.21 -6.05
CA SER A 1040 -7.63 -3.57 -5.65
C SER A 1040 -6.58 -2.81 -6.45
N ILE A 1041 -6.80 -2.62 -7.76
CA ILE A 1041 -5.92 -1.81 -8.62
C ILE A 1041 -5.98 -0.34 -8.21
N ALA A 1042 -7.19 0.19 -7.98
CA ALA A 1042 -7.38 1.58 -7.58
C ALA A 1042 -6.75 1.87 -6.20
N ALA A 1043 -6.93 0.97 -5.23
CA ALA A 1043 -6.32 1.08 -3.90
C ALA A 1043 -4.79 1.08 -3.98
N TRP A 1044 -4.21 0.14 -4.74
CA TRP A 1044 -2.77 0.10 -4.97
C TRP A 1044 -2.24 1.36 -5.70
N GLY A 1045 -2.98 1.84 -6.70
CA GLY A 1045 -2.63 3.06 -7.43
C GLY A 1045 -2.66 4.31 -6.54
N LEU A 1046 -3.70 4.43 -5.69
CA LEU A 1046 -3.80 5.52 -4.71
C LEU A 1046 -2.66 5.50 -3.70
N MET A 1047 -2.25 4.32 -3.23
CA MET A 1047 -1.08 4.15 -2.35
C MET A 1047 0.21 4.70 -3.00
N ARG A 1048 0.44 4.42 -4.29
CA ARG A 1048 1.62 4.91 -5.02
C ARG A 1048 1.66 6.44 -5.18
N LEU A 1049 0.51 7.09 -5.16
CA LEU A 1049 0.40 8.54 -5.38
C LEU A 1049 0.70 9.39 -4.12
N HIS A 1050 0.95 8.78 -2.95
CA HIS A 1050 1.29 9.47 -1.70
C HIS A 1050 0.37 10.68 -1.40
N LEU A 1051 -0.94 10.53 -1.66
CA LEU A 1051 -1.92 11.58 -1.40
C LEU A 1051 -2.16 11.69 0.11
N SER A 1052 -1.50 12.66 0.74
CA SER A 1052 -1.44 12.88 2.20
C SER A 1052 -2.78 13.14 2.92
N TRP A 1053 -3.89 13.25 2.20
CA TRP A 1053 -5.24 13.43 2.77
C TRP A 1053 -6.10 12.15 2.77
N LEU A 1054 -5.66 11.05 2.16
CA LEU A 1054 -6.39 9.77 2.17
C LEU A 1054 -5.82 8.82 3.24
N PRO A 1055 -6.66 8.05 3.96
CA PRO A 1055 -6.18 6.98 4.83
C PRO A 1055 -5.32 6.01 4.01
N GLN A 1056 -4.10 5.77 4.46
CA GLN A 1056 -3.23 4.76 3.85
C GLN A 1056 -3.77 3.38 4.25
N PHE A 1057 -4.49 2.73 3.34
CA PHE A 1057 -4.88 1.33 3.51
C PHE A 1057 -3.64 0.49 3.20
N ASN A 1058 -3.23 -0.37 4.13
CA ASN A 1058 -2.02 -1.22 4.03
C ASN A 1058 -2.24 -2.37 3.02
N TRP A 1059 -2.54 -2.03 1.76
CA TRP A 1059 -2.80 -2.95 0.66
C TRP A 1059 -1.49 -3.23 -0.05
N GLY A 1060 -0.84 -4.33 0.33
CA GLY A 1060 0.50 -4.65 -0.16
C GLY A 1060 0.53 -4.99 -1.66
N THR A 1061 1.72 -4.93 -2.25
CA THR A 1061 1.96 -5.44 -3.62
C THR A 1061 1.57 -6.91 -3.75
N ALA A 1062 1.75 -7.69 -2.69
CA ALA A 1062 1.36 -9.11 -2.63
C ALA A 1062 -0.15 -9.33 -2.84
N ASP A 1063 -1.01 -8.44 -2.36
CA ASP A 1063 -2.46 -8.58 -2.51
C ASP A 1063 -2.93 -8.21 -3.92
N LEU A 1064 -2.27 -7.24 -4.56
CA LEU A 1064 -2.45 -6.97 -5.98
C LEU A 1064 -1.97 -8.16 -6.82
N GLU A 1065 -0.78 -8.70 -6.53
CA GLU A 1065 -0.24 -9.86 -7.23
C GLU A 1065 -1.19 -11.05 -7.15
N ARG A 1066 -1.72 -11.38 -5.96
CA ARG A 1066 -2.75 -12.41 -5.79
C ARG A 1066 -3.97 -12.11 -6.67
N SER A 1067 -4.49 -10.89 -6.63
CA SER A 1067 -5.68 -10.49 -7.40
C SER A 1067 -5.45 -10.61 -8.91
N VAL A 1068 -4.27 -10.21 -9.40
CA VAL A 1068 -3.85 -10.34 -10.80
C VAL A 1068 -3.67 -11.80 -11.19
N LEU A 1069 -3.02 -12.61 -10.36
CA LEU A 1069 -2.84 -14.04 -10.60
C LEU A 1069 -4.19 -14.77 -10.71
N PHE A 1070 -5.14 -14.48 -9.81
CA PHE A 1070 -6.49 -15.03 -9.90
C PHE A 1070 -7.21 -14.57 -11.17
N PHE A 1071 -7.11 -13.28 -11.51
CA PHE A 1071 -7.74 -12.74 -12.71
C PHE A 1071 -7.18 -13.38 -14.00
N LEU A 1072 -5.85 -13.51 -14.10
CA LEU A 1072 -5.19 -14.16 -15.23
C LEU A 1072 -5.53 -15.65 -15.30
N GLY A 1073 -5.56 -16.35 -14.16
CA GLY A 1073 -5.96 -17.75 -14.11
C GLY A 1073 -7.37 -17.98 -14.66
N PHE A 1074 -8.34 -17.13 -14.31
CA PHE A 1074 -9.68 -17.18 -14.88
C PHE A 1074 -9.70 -16.95 -16.39
N LEU A 1075 -8.93 -15.97 -16.87
CA LEU A 1075 -8.87 -15.65 -18.29
C LEU A 1075 -8.24 -16.80 -19.10
N ILE A 1076 -7.25 -17.50 -18.55
CA ILE A 1076 -6.69 -18.72 -19.14
C ILE A 1076 -7.76 -19.82 -19.23
N ILE A 1077 -8.54 -20.04 -18.17
CA ILE A 1077 -9.63 -21.04 -18.19
C ILE A 1077 -10.68 -20.70 -19.25
N ASP A 1078 -11.07 -19.42 -19.38
CA ASP A 1078 -12.02 -18.96 -20.40
C ASP A 1078 -11.46 -19.24 -21.81
N VAL A 1079 -10.20 -18.91 -22.08
CA VAL A 1079 -9.54 -19.16 -23.37
C VAL A 1079 -9.44 -20.65 -23.68
N LEU A 1080 -9.03 -21.48 -22.71
CA LEU A 1080 -8.93 -22.93 -22.88
C LEU A 1080 -10.31 -23.55 -23.17
N THR A 1081 -11.35 -23.10 -22.46
CA THR A 1081 -12.72 -23.55 -22.69
C THR A 1081 -13.21 -23.17 -24.09
N CYS A 1082 -12.92 -21.95 -24.54
CA CYS A 1082 -13.21 -21.52 -25.91
C CYS A 1082 -12.44 -22.35 -26.94
N ALA A 1083 -11.15 -22.60 -26.73
CA ALA A 1083 -10.32 -23.40 -27.64
C ALA A 1083 -10.86 -24.83 -27.80
N VAL A 1084 -11.31 -25.47 -26.71
CA VAL A 1084 -11.98 -26.78 -26.78
C VAL A 1084 -13.28 -26.71 -27.59
N ALA A 1085 -14.12 -25.70 -27.35
CA ALA A 1085 -15.36 -25.53 -28.12
C ALA A 1085 -15.10 -25.37 -29.62
N PHE A 1086 -14.08 -24.59 -30.00
CA PHE A 1086 -13.68 -24.41 -31.40
C PHE A 1086 -13.10 -25.68 -32.02
N ALA A 1087 -12.31 -26.46 -31.26
CA ALA A 1087 -11.80 -27.73 -31.73
C ALA A 1087 -12.92 -28.74 -32.06
N LEU A 1088 -14.07 -28.62 -31.38
CA LEU A 1088 -15.25 -29.46 -31.61
C LEU A 1088 -16.14 -28.99 -32.77
N GLU A 1089 -16.04 -27.73 -33.18
CA GLU A 1089 -16.84 -27.12 -34.26
C GLU A 1089 -16.10 -27.22 -35.60
N ARG A 1090 -16.64 -28.01 -36.54
CA ARG A 1090 -16.00 -28.26 -37.85
C ARG A 1090 -16.10 -27.01 -38.74
N LYS A 1091 -15.01 -26.73 -39.48
CA LYS A 1091 -14.93 -25.66 -40.51
C LYS A 1091 -15.19 -24.24 -39.98
N GLU A 1092 -14.94 -23.99 -38.69
CA GLU A 1092 -15.15 -22.69 -38.08
C GLU A 1092 -13.91 -21.78 -38.18
N ASP A 1093 -14.12 -20.45 -38.14
CA ASP A 1093 -13.05 -19.45 -38.23
C ASP A 1093 -12.40 -19.20 -36.87
N TRP A 1094 -11.17 -19.72 -36.69
CA TRP A 1094 -10.38 -19.57 -35.46
C TRP A 1094 -9.99 -18.12 -35.13
N THR A 1095 -10.09 -17.17 -36.07
CA THR A 1095 -9.86 -15.75 -35.77
C THR A 1095 -10.89 -15.16 -34.81
N LEU A 1096 -12.02 -15.86 -34.58
CA LEU A 1096 -13.02 -15.50 -33.58
C LEU A 1096 -12.53 -15.67 -32.14
N LEU A 1097 -11.42 -16.37 -31.89
CA LEU A 1097 -10.82 -16.48 -30.55
C LEU A 1097 -10.10 -15.20 -30.09
N ILE A 1098 -9.61 -14.36 -31.01
CA ILE A 1098 -8.95 -13.08 -30.66
C ILE A 1098 -9.86 -12.18 -29.79
N PRO A 1099 -11.14 -11.97 -30.14
CA PRO A 1099 -12.08 -11.23 -29.31
C PRO A 1099 -12.31 -11.74 -27.88
N VAL A 1100 -11.99 -13.00 -27.54
CA VAL A 1100 -12.30 -13.63 -26.23
C VAL A 1100 -11.74 -12.79 -25.08
N LEU A 1101 -10.49 -12.33 -25.21
CA LEU A 1101 -9.81 -11.54 -24.16
C LEU A 1101 -10.50 -10.19 -23.89
N LEU A 1102 -11.05 -9.58 -24.94
CA LEU A 1102 -11.74 -8.29 -24.87
C LEU A 1102 -13.21 -8.43 -24.46
N GLN A 1103 -13.79 -9.62 -24.62
CA GLN A 1103 -15.20 -9.89 -24.31
C GLN A 1103 -15.55 -9.55 -22.86
N ARG A 1104 -14.62 -9.80 -21.93
CA ARG A 1104 -14.82 -9.59 -20.49
C ARG A 1104 -15.00 -8.11 -20.12
N PHE A 1105 -14.34 -7.21 -20.84
CA PHE A 1105 -14.37 -5.77 -20.55
C PHE A 1105 -15.56 -5.04 -21.19
N TYR A 1106 -16.21 -5.64 -22.19
CA TYR A 1106 -17.33 -5.01 -22.91
C TYR A 1106 -18.58 -5.88 -22.98
N TYR A 1107 -18.53 -6.99 -23.72
CA TYR A 1107 -19.70 -7.85 -23.96
C TYR A 1107 -20.32 -8.40 -22.67
N ARG A 1108 -19.47 -8.87 -21.74
CA ARG A 1108 -19.91 -9.41 -20.45
C ARG A 1108 -20.59 -8.34 -19.58
N GLN A 1109 -20.13 -7.09 -19.66
CA GLN A 1109 -20.75 -5.96 -18.95
C GLN A 1109 -22.16 -5.67 -19.48
N LEU A 1110 -22.38 -5.78 -20.80
CA LEU A 1110 -23.72 -5.70 -21.39
C LEU A 1110 -24.63 -6.83 -20.87
N MET A 1111 -24.10 -8.06 -20.72
CA MET A 1111 -24.86 -9.20 -20.20
C MET A 1111 -25.25 -9.00 -18.72
N TYR A 1112 -24.41 -8.37 -17.91
CA TYR A 1112 -24.79 -7.99 -16.55
C TYR A 1112 -25.98 -7.03 -16.53
N VAL A 1113 -25.95 -5.98 -17.37
CA VAL A 1113 -27.07 -5.03 -17.50
C VAL A 1113 -28.37 -5.76 -17.88
N VAL A 1114 -28.29 -6.67 -18.86
CA VAL A 1114 -29.42 -7.51 -19.29
C VAL A 1114 -29.99 -8.34 -18.14
N LEU A 1115 -29.13 -9.01 -17.38
CA LEU A 1115 -29.54 -9.88 -16.27
C LEU A 1115 -30.19 -9.09 -15.13
N PHE A 1116 -29.55 -8.01 -14.66
CA PHE A 1116 -30.14 -7.16 -13.62
C PHE A 1116 -31.46 -6.55 -14.06
N ARG A 1117 -31.56 -6.14 -15.34
CA ARG A 1117 -32.82 -5.66 -15.92
C ARG A 1117 -33.89 -6.76 -15.92
N SER A 1118 -33.54 -7.99 -16.29
CA SER A 1118 -34.45 -9.15 -16.31
C SER A 1118 -35.00 -9.46 -14.92
N VAL A 1119 -34.13 -9.53 -13.90
CA VAL A 1119 -34.53 -9.75 -12.51
C VAL A 1119 -35.40 -8.60 -11.99
N LYS A 1120 -35.00 -7.35 -12.26
CA LYS A 1120 -35.75 -6.15 -11.86
C LYS A 1120 -37.16 -6.15 -12.44
N GLU A 1121 -37.33 -6.44 -13.72
CA GLU A 1121 -38.65 -6.47 -14.35
C GLU A 1121 -39.48 -7.69 -13.89
N ALA A 1122 -38.85 -8.82 -13.56
CA ALA A 1122 -39.54 -9.99 -13.01
C ALA A 1122 -40.12 -9.72 -11.61
N VAL A 1123 -39.42 -8.90 -10.82
CA VAL A 1123 -39.89 -8.42 -9.50
C VAL A 1123 -40.94 -7.32 -9.65
N ARG A 1124 -40.78 -6.40 -10.61
CA ARG A 1124 -41.75 -5.33 -10.92
C ARG A 1124 -43.09 -5.84 -11.41
N GLY A 1125 -43.06 -6.94 -12.14
CA GLY A 1125 -44.21 -7.62 -12.71
C GLY A 1125 -44.95 -6.82 -13.77
N ARG A 1126 -44.20 -6.05 -14.57
CA ARG A 1126 -44.72 -5.37 -15.77
C ARG A 1126 -44.97 -6.38 -16.90
N PRO A 1127 -45.91 -6.10 -17.82
CA PRO A 1127 -46.04 -6.91 -19.03
C PRO A 1127 -44.78 -6.75 -19.88
N VAL A 1128 -44.27 -7.87 -20.36
CA VAL A 1128 -43.08 -7.94 -21.23
C VAL A 1128 -43.48 -8.76 -22.45
N GLY A 1129 -43.29 -8.18 -23.63
CA GLY A 1129 -43.53 -8.80 -24.93
C GLY A 1129 -42.30 -8.76 -25.82
N TRP A 1130 -42.49 -8.96 -27.13
CA TRP A 1130 -41.39 -9.12 -28.10
C TRP A 1130 -40.47 -7.89 -28.20
N ARG A 1131 -41.03 -6.67 -28.12
CA ARG A 1131 -40.26 -5.40 -28.15
C ARG A 1131 -39.67 -5.00 -26.78
N GLY A 1132 -39.86 -5.81 -25.74
CA GLY A 1132 -39.42 -5.54 -24.37
C GLY A 1132 -40.59 -5.23 -23.43
N VAL A 1133 -40.43 -4.24 -22.55
CA VAL A 1133 -41.48 -3.85 -21.59
C VAL A 1133 -42.61 -3.17 -22.35
N GLU A 1134 -43.82 -3.69 -22.24
CA GLU A 1134 -44.99 -3.14 -22.92
C GLU A 1134 -45.54 -1.90 -22.18
N PRO A 1135 -46.12 -0.92 -22.90
CA PRO A 1135 -46.82 0.20 -22.29
C PRO A 1135 -47.93 -0.30 -21.35
N GLU A 1136 -48.16 0.40 -20.25
CA GLU A 1136 -49.26 0.05 -19.35
C GLU A 1136 -50.60 0.22 -20.09
N PRO A 1137 -51.48 -0.80 -20.12
CA PRO A 1137 -52.84 -0.59 -20.59
C PRO A 1137 -53.50 0.48 -19.71
N PRO A 1138 -54.32 1.39 -20.29
CA PRO A 1138 -54.95 2.46 -19.53
C PRO A 1138 -55.75 1.85 -18.37
N HIS A 1139 -55.48 2.33 -17.14
CA HIS A 1139 -56.23 1.93 -15.96
C HIS A 1139 -57.73 2.10 -16.23
N THR A 1140 -58.46 1.01 -16.39
CA THR A 1140 -59.91 1.02 -16.23
C THR A 1140 -60.17 1.45 -14.80
N LYS A 1141 -60.59 2.71 -14.62
CA LYS A 1141 -61.10 3.18 -13.34
C LYS A 1141 -62.10 2.13 -12.86
N SER A 1142 -61.86 1.56 -11.68
CA SER A 1142 -62.89 0.77 -11.01
C SER A 1142 -64.19 1.58 -11.04
N PRO A 1143 -65.33 0.96 -11.38
CA PRO A 1143 -66.60 1.68 -11.38
C PRO A 1143 -66.75 2.36 -10.02
N ALA A 1144 -67.03 3.66 -10.04
CA ALA A 1144 -67.27 4.42 -8.84
C ALA A 1144 -68.29 3.67 -7.97
N PRO A 1145 -68.13 3.62 -6.63
CA PRO A 1145 -69.16 3.06 -5.77
C PRO A 1145 -70.47 3.76 -6.12
N GLN A 1146 -71.50 2.98 -6.45
CA GLN A 1146 -72.83 3.53 -6.72
C GLN A 1146 -73.22 4.45 -5.55
N PRO A 1147 -73.68 5.68 -5.82
CA PRO A 1147 -74.24 6.50 -4.76
C PRO A 1147 -75.43 5.74 -4.19
N ALA A 1148 -75.41 5.53 -2.87
CA ALA A 1148 -76.56 4.99 -2.17
C ALA A 1148 -77.76 5.90 -2.47
N SER A 1149 -78.75 5.32 -3.15
CA SER A 1149 -80.06 5.91 -3.36
C SER A 1149 -80.74 6.14 -2.01
N ALA A 1150 -80.72 7.36 -1.50
CA ALA A 1150 -81.90 7.99 -0.91
C ALA A 1150 -82.60 8.68 -2.10
N GLU A 1151 -83.87 8.50 -2.40
CA GLU A 1151 -85.12 8.55 -1.61
C GLU A 1151 -86.12 7.62 -2.35
N GLY A 1152 -87.09 6.92 -1.79
CA GLY A 1152 -87.60 6.67 -0.45
C GLY A 1152 -89.04 6.17 -0.62
N ASN A 1153 -89.25 4.97 -1.19
CA ASN A 1153 -90.20 4.75 -2.32
C ASN A 1153 -89.66 5.28 -3.64
#